data_AF-A0A970HW01-F1
#
_entry.id   AF-A0A970HW01-F1
#
_cell.length_a   1.000
_cell.length_b   1.000
_cell.length_c   1.000
_cell.angle_alpha   90.00
_cell.angle_beta   90.00
_cell.angle_gamma   90.00
#
_symmetry.space_group_name_H-M   'P 1'
#
loop_
_entity.id
_entity.type
_entity.pdbx_description
1 polymer ?
#
loop_
_entity_poly.entity_id
_entity_poly.type
_entity_poly.pdbx_seq_one_letter_code
_entity_poly.pdbx_strand_id
1 'polypeptide(L)'
;MALGRTMVACAVATMLLMSGGCLQMPRIPIDAGKTGDFFTSFEANEPKPTWTNAVETDARGIRMSEGVSGGRAGMRTYVARGPADPYAAKKNAGFTGLRSLAYEGTHDASGRAYSYNKIFAVEIPVGPETALTYVIFTAFADRNHHDYSSTYVAIDLAFDDGTYLHELGAVDQYGVPLHPRAQGESNILFPHQWNFKRVHVGSVAAGKTIKRILLAYDNPNGPGVFQGYVDDIRIEAEPVRPVYEKPIDYVDTRRGTHSNGVFSRGNTFPAVALPHGFNFWTPVTDAGSNWLYAYHEKNNAQNLPELQAFSLSHKPSPWMGDRQTFQVMPTEAARPTANRSRRALAFRHENEIAKPHYYKVTFENGIVAEMTPTDHAAMMRFTFVGNRGSLIFDNVSNAGGITLDPEGRTITAYTDHKSNLSTGATRMFIYAEFDRPVVASGRLRGEGRDDVAAYFTFDTSDAKTVTMKIATSLISVEQAKRNLELEIGPDDTFETVRDRAEAAWNEKLGIIEVEGATEDQLITLYSGLYRLFLYPNSAFENVGTLEEPVYKYASQLEIEPCETSTATETCAEIRDGKIYVNNGFWDTYRTTWPAYVLLTPTMAAEMIDGFVQQYRDGGWISRWSSPGYADLMVGTSANVAFADAYLKGVTGFDVRAFYQSALKDATVVPPNRHVGRKGMATSIFDGYTNTDTREGLSWALEGYINDFGIAMLAKALAEKNDPDDPYTPYYESDYRYFLSR
;
A
#
# COMPACT_ATOMS: atom_id res chain seq x y z
N MET A 1 -34.76 -51.62 29.87
CA MET A 1 -34.61 -52.23 28.53
C MET A 1 -33.37 -51.61 27.91
N ALA A 2 -32.17 -52.11 28.18
CA ALA A 2 -31.53 -53.34 27.68
C ALA A 2 -31.24 -53.31 26.17
N LEU A 3 -29.96 -53.56 25.85
CA LEU A 3 -29.22 -53.63 24.56
C LEU A 3 -28.42 -52.33 24.28
N GLY A 4 -27.11 -52.22 24.51
CA GLY A 4 -26.06 -53.20 24.72
C GLY A 4 -25.25 -53.42 23.45
N ARG A 5 -24.05 -52.80 23.34
CA ARG A 5 -22.88 -53.38 22.67
C ARG A 5 -21.58 -52.60 22.91
N THR A 6 -20.66 -53.29 23.55
CA THR A 6 -19.23 -53.04 23.74
C THR A 6 -18.46 -53.24 22.43
N MET A 7 -17.42 -52.44 22.18
CA MET A 7 -16.20 -52.84 21.44
C MET A 7 -15.11 -51.79 21.73
N VAL A 8 -14.16 -52.10 22.62
CA VAL A 8 -12.80 -52.62 22.35
C VAL A 8 -11.91 -51.62 21.63
N ALA A 9 -10.93 -51.13 22.38
CA ALA A 9 -9.82 -50.31 21.96
C ALA A 9 -8.95 -51.00 20.91
N CYS A 10 -8.52 -50.25 19.89
CA CYS A 10 -7.32 -50.54 19.13
C CYS A 10 -6.59 -49.22 18.90
N ALA A 11 -5.51 -49.02 19.65
CA ALA A 11 -4.56 -47.95 19.43
C ALA A 11 -3.81 -48.22 18.12
N VAL A 12 -3.85 -47.27 17.19
CA VAL A 12 -2.89 -47.15 16.10
C VAL A 12 -2.35 -45.73 16.16
N ALA A 13 -1.15 -45.62 16.71
CA ALA A 13 -0.33 -44.43 16.62
C ALA A 13 0.06 -44.24 15.14
N THR A 14 -0.32 -43.11 14.56
CA THR A 14 0.27 -42.65 13.30
C THR A 14 0.75 -41.23 13.54
N MET A 15 2.05 -41.10 13.77
CA MET A 15 2.78 -39.83 13.66
C MET A 15 2.53 -39.29 12.24
N LEU A 16 1.63 -38.32 12.09
CA LEU A 16 1.68 -37.41 10.95
C LEU A 16 2.56 -36.23 11.35
N LEU A 17 3.77 -36.22 10.80
CA LEU A 17 4.54 -35.00 10.57
C LEU A 17 3.69 -34.08 9.70
N MET A 18 2.94 -33.16 10.31
CA MET A 18 2.39 -32.01 9.61
C MET A 18 3.53 -31.01 9.37
N SER A 19 4.25 -31.20 8.28
CA SER A 19 4.96 -30.10 7.63
C SER A 19 3.90 -29.10 7.17
N GLY A 20 3.76 -27.98 7.90
CA GLY A 20 2.95 -26.86 7.50
C GLY A 20 3.39 -26.36 6.13
N GLY A 21 2.65 -26.77 5.09
CA GLY A 21 2.74 -26.20 3.76
C GLY A 21 2.19 -24.80 3.82
N CYS A 22 3.08 -23.82 3.96
CA CYS A 22 2.78 -22.41 3.78
C CYS A 22 2.35 -22.25 2.31
N LEU A 23 1.04 -22.14 2.08
CA LEU A 23 0.48 -21.87 0.76
C LEU A 23 0.99 -20.50 0.31
N GLN A 24 1.63 -20.53 -0.85
CA GLN A 24 2.73 -19.69 -1.23
C GLN A 24 2.21 -18.58 -2.15
N MET A 25 2.70 -17.35 -2.00
CA MET A 25 2.89 -16.46 -3.15
C MET A 25 4.37 -16.51 -3.52
N PRO A 26 4.68 -17.17 -4.65
CA PRO A 26 5.75 -16.73 -5.52
C PRO A 26 5.22 -16.62 -6.94
N ARG A 27 5.67 -15.61 -7.69
CA ARG A 27 5.84 -15.81 -9.14
C ARG A 27 6.91 -16.89 -9.28
N ILE A 28 6.49 -18.10 -9.65
CA ILE A 28 7.39 -19.24 -9.78
C ILE A 28 8.25 -19.02 -11.04
N PRO A 29 9.59 -19.16 -10.96
CA PRO A 29 10.41 -19.19 -12.16
C PRO A 29 9.88 -20.28 -13.09
N ILE A 30 9.79 -19.98 -14.39
CA ILE A 30 9.38 -21.00 -15.37
C ILE A 30 10.29 -22.20 -15.18
N ASP A 31 9.68 -23.35 -14.91
CA ASP A 31 10.38 -24.60 -15.06
C ASP A 31 10.64 -24.75 -16.57
N ALA A 32 11.81 -24.28 -17.01
CA ALA A 32 12.20 -24.23 -18.41
C ALA A 32 12.22 -25.61 -19.11
N GLY A 33 11.82 -26.68 -18.40
CA GLY A 33 11.57 -28.01 -18.90
C GLY A 33 10.10 -28.38 -19.16
N LYS A 34 9.10 -27.53 -18.86
CA LYS A 34 7.71 -27.81 -19.25
C LYS A 34 7.51 -27.55 -20.75
N THR A 35 7.08 -28.58 -21.47
CA THR A 35 6.74 -28.47 -22.89
C THR A 35 5.55 -27.52 -23.06
N GLY A 36 5.73 -26.44 -23.82
CA GLY A 36 4.69 -25.44 -24.09
C GLY A 36 4.86 -24.07 -23.43
N ASP A 37 5.87 -23.88 -22.58
CA ASP A 37 6.14 -22.57 -21.97
C ASP A 37 7.16 -21.75 -22.80
N PHE A 38 7.04 -20.42 -22.77
CA PHE A 38 7.97 -19.48 -23.39
C PHE A 38 8.16 -18.24 -22.50
N PHE A 39 9.39 -17.77 -22.37
CA PHE A 39 9.71 -16.51 -21.68
C PHE A 39 10.92 -15.80 -22.25
N THR A 40 10.86 -14.48 -22.22
CA THR A 40 11.98 -13.58 -22.51
C THR A 40 11.78 -12.24 -21.81
N SER A 41 12.79 -11.81 -21.08
CA SER A 41 13.08 -10.41 -20.70
C SER A 41 14.24 -9.83 -21.55
N PHE A 42 14.58 -10.52 -22.64
CA PHE A 42 15.60 -10.17 -23.63
C PHE A 42 17.04 -10.21 -23.10
N GLU A 43 17.26 -10.83 -21.94
CA GLU A 43 18.58 -10.99 -21.32
C GLU A 43 19.47 -11.99 -22.06
N ALA A 44 20.79 -11.84 -21.97
CA ALA A 44 21.76 -12.52 -22.83
C ALA A 44 21.58 -14.05 -22.92
N ASN A 45 21.13 -14.68 -21.84
CA ASN A 45 20.91 -16.12 -21.67
C ASN A 45 19.49 -16.61 -22.03
N GLU A 46 18.63 -15.74 -22.54
CA GLU A 46 17.23 -16.03 -22.89
C GLU A 46 17.02 -16.07 -24.41
N PRO A 47 15.87 -16.61 -24.89
CA PRO A 47 15.50 -16.58 -26.30
C PRO A 47 15.68 -15.20 -26.93
N LYS A 48 16.33 -15.14 -28.10
CA LYS A 48 16.55 -13.91 -28.85
C LYS A 48 15.52 -13.73 -29.95
N PRO A 49 15.09 -12.48 -30.25
CA PRO A 49 14.21 -12.24 -31.38
C PRO A 49 14.76 -12.91 -32.64
N THR A 50 13.97 -13.79 -33.23
CA THR A 50 14.29 -14.43 -34.51
C THR A 50 14.40 -13.39 -35.61
N TRP A 51 13.63 -12.32 -35.49
CA TRP A 51 13.61 -11.20 -36.43
C TRP A 51 13.77 -9.86 -35.74
N THR A 52 14.35 -8.92 -36.49
CA THR A 52 14.43 -7.50 -36.13
C THR A 52 13.93 -6.68 -37.30
N ASN A 53 13.11 -5.66 -37.04
CA ASN A 53 12.55 -4.78 -38.08
C ASN A 53 11.84 -5.52 -39.23
N ALA A 54 11.16 -6.62 -38.94
CA ALA A 54 10.53 -7.48 -39.94
C ALA A 54 9.00 -7.43 -39.82
N VAL A 55 8.35 -6.93 -40.85
CA VAL A 55 6.89 -6.92 -40.95
C VAL A 55 6.36 -8.32 -41.25
N GLU A 56 5.25 -8.67 -40.63
CA GLU A 56 4.52 -9.91 -40.85
C GLU A 56 3.90 -9.94 -42.25
N THR A 57 3.74 -11.14 -42.79
CA THR A 57 3.04 -11.38 -44.05
C THR A 57 1.93 -12.36 -43.77
N ASP A 58 0.70 -12.01 -44.12
CA ASP A 58 -0.46 -12.84 -43.85
C ASP A 58 -0.48 -14.12 -44.69
N ALA A 59 -1.43 -15.01 -44.43
CA ALA A 59 -1.58 -16.27 -45.15
C ALA A 59 -1.81 -16.09 -46.67
N ARG A 60 -2.16 -14.88 -47.13
CA ARG A 60 -2.36 -14.54 -48.55
C ARG A 60 -1.10 -13.96 -49.20
N GLY A 61 0.00 -13.83 -48.46
CA GLY A 61 1.22 -13.19 -48.93
C GLY A 61 1.18 -11.66 -48.86
N ILE A 62 0.17 -11.08 -48.18
CA ILE A 62 0.01 -9.63 -48.07
C ILE A 62 0.80 -9.15 -46.85
N ARG A 63 1.60 -8.11 -47.09
CA ARG A 63 2.39 -7.44 -46.06
C ARG A 63 1.47 -6.70 -45.08
N MET A 64 1.58 -6.97 -43.79
CA MET A 64 0.75 -6.36 -42.73
C MET A 64 1.31 -5.02 -42.23
N SER A 65 1.48 -4.06 -43.14
CA SER A 65 1.86 -2.69 -42.79
C SER A 65 1.47 -1.69 -43.87
N GLU A 66 0.83 -0.61 -43.45
CA GLU A 66 0.32 0.47 -44.30
C GLU A 66 0.36 1.81 -43.53
N GLY A 67 0.78 2.89 -44.19
CA GLY A 67 0.81 4.24 -43.60
C GLY A 67 1.84 4.46 -42.48
N VAL A 68 2.75 3.50 -42.25
CA VAL A 68 3.82 3.57 -41.24
C VAL A 68 5.19 3.54 -41.90
N SER A 69 6.06 4.48 -41.56
CA SER A 69 7.49 4.48 -41.91
C SER A 69 8.39 4.35 -40.69
N GLY A 70 9.63 3.90 -40.90
CA GLY A 70 10.57 3.57 -39.83
C GLY A 70 11.74 2.72 -40.32
N GLY A 71 11.75 1.43 -39.96
CA GLY A 71 12.75 0.44 -40.43
C GLY A 71 12.68 0.18 -41.94
N ARG A 72 13.03 -1.03 -42.40
CA ARG A 72 13.15 -1.30 -43.86
C ARG A 72 11.83 -1.29 -44.67
N ALA A 73 10.67 -1.03 -44.06
CA ALA A 73 9.42 -0.59 -44.72
C ALA A 73 8.23 -0.35 -43.74
N GLY A 74 8.42 -0.35 -42.41
CA GLY A 74 7.34 -0.27 -41.40
C GLY A 74 7.90 0.02 -40.00
N MET A 75 7.19 -0.38 -38.94
CA MET A 75 7.65 -0.21 -37.55
C MET A 75 9.05 -0.81 -37.34
N ARG A 76 9.89 -0.14 -36.55
CA ARG A 76 11.21 -0.62 -36.15
C ARG A 76 11.08 -1.36 -34.81
N THR A 77 11.72 -2.53 -34.68
CA THR A 77 11.77 -3.33 -33.45
C THR A 77 13.17 -3.88 -33.20
N TYR A 78 13.71 -3.64 -32.00
CA TYR A 78 15.08 -4.05 -31.64
C TYR A 78 15.25 -4.17 -30.12
N VAL A 79 16.21 -4.99 -29.67
CA VAL A 79 16.55 -5.10 -28.24
C VAL A 79 17.33 -3.85 -27.81
N ALA A 80 16.84 -3.18 -26.76
CA ALA A 80 17.41 -1.97 -26.19
C ALA A 80 17.74 -2.18 -24.70
N ARG A 81 18.21 -1.12 -24.04
CA ARG A 81 18.39 -1.11 -22.58
C ARG A 81 17.10 -0.76 -21.82
N GLY A 82 16.02 -0.36 -22.50
CA GLY A 82 14.78 0.14 -21.88
C GLY A 82 14.61 1.66 -21.96
N PRO A 83 13.53 2.21 -21.37
CA PRO A 83 13.15 3.60 -21.51
C PRO A 83 14.14 4.56 -20.84
N ALA A 84 14.41 5.67 -21.52
CA ALA A 84 15.28 6.73 -21.00
C ALA A 84 14.62 7.56 -19.89
N ASP A 85 13.31 7.77 -19.99
CA ASP A 85 12.56 8.66 -19.09
C ASP A 85 11.24 8.04 -18.56
N PRO A 86 11.29 6.89 -17.87
CA PRO A 86 10.16 6.44 -17.06
C PRO A 86 9.89 7.38 -15.87
N TYR A 87 8.63 7.56 -15.45
CA TYR A 87 8.34 8.38 -14.26
C TYR A 87 8.71 7.70 -12.94
N ALA A 88 8.46 6.40 -12.79
CA ALA A 88 8.56 5.69 -11.50
C ALA A 88 9.35 4.38 -11.60
N ALA A 89 10.23 4.26 -12.59
CA ALA A 89 11.07 3.09 -12.85
C ALA A 89 12.53 3.48 -13.10
N LYS A 90 13.45 2.52 -13.03
CA LYS A 90 14.87 2.74 -13.32
C LYS A 90 15.06 3.14 -14.79
N LYS A 91 15.78 4.23 -15.01
CA LYS A 91 16.17 4.70 -16.35
C LYS A 91 17.11 3.71 -17.03
N ASN A 92 16.93 3.51 -18.34
CA ASN A 92 17.77 2.65 -19.18
C ASN A 92 17.90 1.21 -18.65
N ALA A 93 16.81 0.67 -18.11
CA ALA A 93 16.68 -0.73 -17.73
C ALA A 93 15.34 -1.29 -18.25
N GLY A 94 15.26 -2.61 -18.40
CA GLY A 94 13.99 -3.31 -18.63
C GLY A 94 13.07 -3.20 -17.41
N PHE A 95 11.96 -3.93 -17.43
CA PHE A 95 11.09 -4.04 -16.28
C PHE A 95 11.70 -4.92 -15.18
N THR A 96 12.11 -6.15 -15.49
CA THR A 96 12.80 -7.02 -14.51
C THR A 96 14.31 -7.09 -14.72
N GLY A 97 14.77 -6.87 -15.96
CA GLY A 97 16.16 -6.98 -16.36
C GLY A 97 16.81 -5.66 -16.77
N LEU A 98 17.88 -5.78 -17.54
CA LEU A 98 18.65 -4.69 -18.14
C LEU A 98 18.30 -4.45 -19.62
N ARG A 99 17.47 -5.33 -20.20
CA ARG A 99 17.07 -5.30 -21.60
C ARG A 99 15.56 -5.30 -21.74
N SER A 100 15.09 -4.88 -22.91
CA SER A 100 13.69 -4.94 -23.34
C SER A 100 13.62 -4.77 -24.85
N LEU A 101 12.49 -5.11 -25.47
CA LEU A 101 12.25 -4.89 -26.89
C LEU A 101 11.69 -3.48 -27.10
N ALA A 102 12.47 -2.61 -27.75
CA ALA A 102 12.00 -1.31 -28.19
C ALA A 102 11.16 -1.43 -29.46
N TYR A 103 10.16 -0.56 -29.59
CA TYR A 103 9.45 -0.29 -30.83
C TYR A 103 9.38 1.21 -31.11
N GLU A 104 9.52 1.59 -32.37
CA GLU A 104 9.39 2.99 -32.81
C GLU A 104 8.96 3.09 -34.27
N GLY A 105 8.33 4.20 -34.63
CA GLY A 105 7.96 4.50 -36.02
C GLY A 105 7.26 5.84 -36.19
N THR A 106 7.00 6.18 -37.44
CA THR A 106 6.23 7.35 -37.86
C THR A 106 4.94 6.88 -38.52
N HIS A 107 3.82 7.42 -38.05
CA HIS A 107 2.52 7.31 -38.68
C HIS A 107 2.42 8.45 -39.71
N ASP A 108 2.58 8.13 -40.99
CA ASP A 108 2.64 9.13 -42.07
C ASP A 108 1.25 9.54 -42.59
N ALA A 109 0.30 8.61 -42.54
CA ALA A 109 -1.06 8.84 -42.99
C ALA A 109 -1.80 9.84 -42.08
N SER A 110 -2.72 10.61 -42.65
CA SER A 110 -3.69 11.41 -41.86
C SER A 110 -4.84 10.58 -41.30
N GLY A 111 -5.06 9.38 -41.85
CA GLY A 111 -6.10 8.43 -41.45
C GLY A 111 -5.53 7.29 -40.62
N ARG A 112 -6.01 6.06 -40.87
CA ARG A 112 -5.50 4.86 -40.21
C ARG A 112 -4.12 4.49 -40.74
N ALA A 113 -3.23 4.07 -39.85
CA ALA A 113 -2.01 3.36 -40.19
C ALA A 113 -1.76 2.20 -39.22
N TYR A 114 -1.14 1.14 -39.73
CA TYR A 114 -0.84 -0.06 -38.93
C TYR A 114 0.48 -0.72 -39.36
N SER A 115 1.07 -1.47 -38.44
CA SER A 115 2.25 -2.29 -38.70
C SER A 115 2.33 -3.44 -37.70
N TYR A 116 2.42 -4.67 -38.20
CA TYR A 116 2.59 -5.88 -37.40
C TYR A 116 3.99 -6.43 -37.64
N ASN A 117 4.85 -6.45 -36.62
CA ASN A 117 6.20 -7.00 -36.73
C ASN A 117 6.25 -8.38 -36.09
N LYS A 118 6.82 -9.35 -36.80
CA LYS A 118 7.19 -10.64 -36.22
C LYS A 118 8.46 -10.51 -35.39
N ILE A 119 8.44 -11.07 -34.18
CA ILE A 119 9.53 -10.99 -33.23
C ILE A 119 10.19 -12.36 -33.04
N PHE A 120 9.39 -13.38 -32.72
CA PHE A 120 9.87 -14.74 -32.46
C PHE A 120 9.19 -15.77 -33.35
N ALA A 121 9.97 -16.73 -33.86
CA ALA A 121 9.46 -18.01 -34.34
C ALA A 121 9.34 -18.95 -33.14
N VAL A 122 8.17 -19.54 -32.95
CA VAL A 122 7.88 -20.46 -31.85
C VAL A 122 7.04 -21.64 -32.36
N GLU A 123 6.95 -22.69 -31.55
CA GLU A 123 6.12 -23.86 -31.81
C GLU A 123 5.44 -24.23 -30.47
N ILE A 124 4.41 -23.47 -30.10
CA ILE A 124 3.79 -23.57 -28.77
C ILE A 124 2.34 -24.03 -28.93
N PRO A 125 1.97 -25.25 -28.48
CA PRO A 125 0.58 -25.69 -28.49
C PRO A 125 -0.26 -24.86 -27.51
N VAL A 126 -1.50 -24.54 -27.89
CA VAL A 126 -2.43 -23.81 -27.03
C VAL A 126 -3.39 -24.81 -26.37
N GLY A 127 -3.25 -24.94 -25.05
CA GLY A 127 -4.21 -25.65 -24.20
C GLY A 127 -5.36 -24.74 -23.73
N PRO A 128 -6.39 -25.31 -23.07
CA PRO A 128 -7.51 -24.55 -22.52
C PRO A 128 -7.10 -23.48 -21.51
N GLU A 129 -6.00 -23.68 -20.78
CA GLU A 129 -5.52 -22.77 -19.72
C GLU A 129 -4.39 -21.84 -20.18
N THR A 130 -3.97 -21.93 -21.45
CA THR A 130 -2.81 -21.17 -21.92
C THR A 130 -3.03 -19.67 -21.76
N ALA A 131 -2.04 -19.00 -21.16
CA ALA A 131 -2.09 -17.57 -20.88
C ALA A 131 -0.89 -16.84 -21.48
N LEU A 132 -1.14 -15.63 -21.97
CA LEU A 132 -0.12 -14.67 -22.38
C LEU A 132 -0.04 -13.57 -21.33
N THR A 133 1.16 -13.25 -20.87
CA THR A 133 1.43 -12.04 -20.08
C THR A 133 2.63 -11.28 -20.61
N TYR A 134 2.64 -9.98 -20.42
CA TYR A 134 3.76 -9.09 -20.75
C TYR A 134 3.61 -7.75 -20.04
N VAL A 135 4.68 -6.95 -20.02
CA VAL A 135 4.63 -5.56 -19.61
C VAL A 135 4.98 -4.65 -20.78
N ILE A 136 4.26 -3.54 -20.91
CA ILE A 136 4.45 -2.59 -22.00
C ILE A 136 4.61 -1.17 -21.46
N PHE A 137 5.65 -0.50 -21.93
CA PHE A 137 5.93 0.90 -21.70
C PHE A 137 5.60 1.68 -22.97
N THR A 138 4.80 2.73 -22.84
CA THR A 138 4.47 3.65 -23.93
C THR A 138 5.04 5.02 -23.59
N ALA A 139 5.50 5.79 -24.57
CA ALA A 139 5.94 7.18 -24.33
C ALA A 139 4.94 8.19 -24.92
N PHE A 140 4.89 9.40 -24.37
CA PHE A 140 4.29 10.50 -25.11
C PHE A 140 5.09 10.75 -26.39
N ALA A 141 4.38 11.01 -27.48
CA ALA A 141 4.98 11.31 -28.77
C ALA A 141 5.40 12.79 -28.89
N ASP A 142 4.95 13.63 -27.96
CA ASP A 142 5.26 15.05 -27.88
C ASP A 142 5.76 15.48 -26.48
N ARG A 143 6.35 16.68 -26.40
CA ARG A 143 6.90 17.21 -25.14
C ARG A 143 5.84 17.78 -24.19
N ASN A 144 4.64 18.09 -24.68
CA ASN A 144 3.57 18.64 -23.85
C ASN A 144 2.66 17.53 -23.27
N HIS A 145 2.97 16.26 -23.54
CA HIS A 145 2.24 15.11 -23.02
C HIS A 145 0.77 15.05 -23.45
N HIS A 146 0.50 15.41 -24.71
CA HIS A 146 -0.85 15.39 -25.30
C HIS A 146 -1.02 14.34 -26.39
N ASP A 147 0.07 13.80 -26.94
CA ASP A 147 0.05 12.82 -28.01
C ASP A 147 0.22 11.38 -27.47
N TYR A 148 -0.88 10.64 -27.49
CA TYR A 148 -1.00 9.26 -27.02
C TYR A 148 -0.77 8.23 -28.13
N SER A 149 -0.24 8.62 -29.29
CA SER A 149 -0.06 7.70 -30.44
C SER A 149 0.66 6.40 -30.07
N SER A 150 1.59 6.41 -29.12
CA SER A 150 2.30 5.22 -28.66
C SER A 150 1.46 4.19 -27.91
N THR A 151 0.23 4.51 -27.49
CA THR A 151 -0.67 3.58 -26.77
C THR A 151 -1.43 2.63 -27.69
N TYR A 152 -1.42 2.88 -28.99
CA TYR A 152 -2.09 2.06 -30.00
C TYR A 152 -1.27 0.82 -30.35
N VAL A 153 -0.93 0.02 -29.34
CA VAL A 153 0.05 -1.08 -29.40
C VAL A 153 -0.41 -2.30 -28.60
N ALA A 154 -0.12 -3.50 -29.09
CA ALA A 154 -0.35 -4.76 -28.37
C ALA A 154 0.60 -5.88 -28.84
N ILE A 155 0.80 -6.90 -27.99
CA ILE A 155 1.34 -8.18 -28.44
C ILE A 155 0.21 -8.96 -29.12
N ASP A 156 0.54 -9.61 -30.23
CA ASP A 156 -0.37 -10.45 -30.99
C ASP A 156 0.29 -11.79 -31.30
N LEU A 157 -0.50 -12.84 -31.58
CA LEU A 157 -0.01 -14.18 -31.83
C LEU A 157 -0.53 -14.67 -33.18
N ALA A 158 0.35 -15.23 -34.02
CA ALA A 158 -0.03 -15.88 -35.26
C ALA A 158 -0.07 -17.40 -35.10
N PHE A 159 -1.16 -18.02 -35.55
CA PHE A 159 -1.40 -19.45 -35.42
C PHE A 159 -1.05 -20.24 -36.68
N ASP A 160 -0.98 -21.56 -36.54
CA ASP A 160 -0.67 -22.54 -37.58
C ASP A 160 -1.72 -22.64 -38.68
N ASP A 161 -2.97 -22.29 -38.40
CA ASP A 161 -4.06 -22.23 -39.38
C ASP A 161 -4.17 -20.89 -40.10
N GLY A 162 -3.25 -19.95 -39.84
CA GLY A 162 -3.21 -18.63 -40.48
C GLY A 162 -4.06 -17.55 -39.83
N THR A 163 -4.74 -17.84 -38.71
CA THR A 163 -5.47 -16.84 -37.90
C THR A 163 -4.56 -16.08 -36.93
N TYR A 164 -5.04 -14.94 -36.43
CA TYR A 164 -4.34 -14.10 -35.43
C TYR A 164 -5.15 -13.90 -34.16
N LEU A 165 -4.49 -13.75 -33.01
CA LEU A 165 -5.16 -13.64 -31.70
C LEU A 165 -6.13 -12.45 -31.65
N HIS A 166 -5.77 -11.32 -32.24
CA HIS A 166 -6.64 -10.15 -32.31
C HIS A 166 -7.96 -10.38 -33.11
N GLU A 167 -8.03 -11.41 -33.94
CA GLU A 167 -9.22 -11.79 -34.72
C GLU A 167 -10.13 -12.76 -33.96
N LEU A 168 -9.63 -13.40 -32.90
CA LEU A 168 -10.33 -14.45 -32.17
C LEU A 168 -11.14 -13.94 -30.97
N GLY A 169 -11.17 -12.62 -30.73
CA GLY A 169 -11.95 -12.03 -29.64
C GLY A 169 -11.28 -12.15 -28.26
N ALA A 170 -9.96 -12.33 -28.21
CA ALA A 170 -9.22 -12.29 -26.95
C ALA A 170 -9.35 -10.93 -26.25
N VAL A 171 -9.55 -10.94 -24.93
CA VAL A 171 -9.58 -9.74 -24.09
C VAL A 171 -8.51 -9.80 -23.00
N ASP A 172 -8.02 -8.64 -22.59
CA ASP A 172 -7.13 -8.52 -21.45
C ASP A 172 -7.89 -8.60 -20.11
N GLN A 173 -7.17 -8.49 -19.00
CA GLN A 173 -7.73 -8.62 -17.66
C GLN A 173 -8.79 -7.57 -17.29
N TYR A 174 -8.90 -6.49 -18.06
CA TYR A 174 -9.90 -5.45 -17.88
C TYR A 174 -11.09 -5.61 -18.85
N GLY A 175 -11.12 -6.70 -19.61
CA GLY A 175 -12.14 -6.95 -20.62
C GLY A 175 -11.93 -6.16 -21.92
N VAL A 176 -10.75 -5.56 -22.12
CA VAL A 176 -10.46 -4.78 -23.34
C VAL A 176 -9.91 -5.72 -24.42
N PRO A 177 -10.44 -5.69 -25.66
CA PRO A 177 -9.92 -6.52 -26.75
C PRO A 177 -8.41 -6.36 -26.93
N LEU A 178 -7.70 -7.47 -27.19
CA LEU A 178 -6.27 -7.47 -27.46
C LEU A 178 -5.97 -7.07 -28.92
N HIS A 179 -6.49 -5.92 -29.30
CA HIS A 179 -6.26 -5.27 -30.58
C HIS A 179 -5.60 -3.91 -30.30
N PRO A 180 -4.52 -3.49 -31.01
CA PRO A 180 -3.79 -2.27 -30.70
C PRO A 180 -4.69 -1.02 -30.62
N ARG A 181 -5.65 -0.90 -31.54
CA ARG A 181 -6.69 0.13 -31.52
C ARG A 181 -7.52 0.17 -30.23
N ALA A 182 -8.05 -0.96 -29.81
CA ALA A 182 -8.87 -1.04 -28.60
C ALA A 182 -8.04 -0.72 -27.35
N GLN A 183 -6.78 -1.15 -27.32
CA GLN A 183 -5.84 -0.83 -26.25
C GLN A 183 -5.57 0.69 -26.17
N GLY A 184 -5.38 1.35 -27.31
CA GLY A 184 -5.23 2.81 -27.38
C GLY A 184 -6.49 3.58 -26.94
N GLU A 185 -7.67 3.17 -27.44
CA GLU A 185 -8.97 3.82 -27.14
C GLU A 185 -9.41 3.61 -25.68
N SER A 186 -8.95 2.55 -25.01
CA SER A 186 -9.34 2.24 -23.64
C SER A 186 -8.74 3.16 -22.57
N ASN A 187 -7.69 3.93 -22.90
CA ASN A 187 -6.96 4.81 -21.96
C ASN A 187 -6.36 4.11 -20.73
N ILE A 188 -6.12 2.78 -20.78
CA ILE A 188 -5.54 2.02 -19.66
C ILE A 188 -4.02 1.87 -19.75
N LEU A 189 -3.41 2.26 -20.88
CA LEU A 189 -1.96 2.29 -21.05
C LEU A 189 -1.44 3.67 -20.66
N PHE A 190 -0.92 3.80 -19.44
CA PHE A 190 -0.38 5.05 -18.94
C PHE A 190 1.01 5.29 -19.56
N PRO A 191 1.21 6.40 -20.30
CA PRO A 191 2.51 6.74 -20.84
C PRO A 191 3.55 7.00 -19.74
N HIS A 192 4.82 6.80 -20.09
CA HIS A 192 5.97 6.87 -19.19
C HIS A 192 5.92 5.92 -18.00
N GLN A 193 5.10 4.87 -18.10
CA GLN A 193 4.93 3.83 -17.09
C GLN A 193 4.93 2.45 -17.74
N TRP A 194 5.35 1.44 -16.97
CA TRP A 194 5.15 0.03 -17.34
C TRP A 194 3.71 -0.38 -17.03
N ASN A 195 3.05 -1.01 -17.99
CA ASN A 195 1.66 -1.45 -17.93
C ASN A 195 1.60 -2.97 -18.10
N PHE A 196 1.08 -3.68 -17.11
CA PHE A 196 0.96 -5.14 -17.15
C PHE A 196 -0.26 -5.58 -17.95
N LYS A 197 -0.11 -6.63 -18.76
CA LYS A 197 -1.18 -7.24 -19.54
C LYS A 197 -1.20 -8.74 -19.32
N ARG A 198 -2.42 -9.28 -19.19
CA ARG A 198 -2.70 -10.70 -19.06
C ARG A 198 -3.90 -11.06 -19.90
N VAL A 199 -3.78 -12.16 -20.65
CA VAL A 199 -4.77 -12.63 -21.62
C VAL A 199 -4.91 -14.14 -21.50
N HIS A 200 -6.14 -14.64 -21.36
CA HIS A 200 -6.44 -16.08 -21.35
C HIS A 200 -6.58 -16.58 -22.80
N VAL A 201 -5.45 -16.84 -23.45
CA VAL A 201 -5.38 -17.26 -24.87
C VAL A 201 -6.16 -18.54 -25.12
N GLY A 202 -6.10 -19.50 -24.18
CA GLY A 202 -6.81 -20.78 -24.28
C GLY A 202 -8.33 -20.65 -24.45
N SER A 203 -8.94 -19.58 -23.92
CA SER A 203 -10.39 -19.34 -24.05
C SER A 203 -10.88 -19.15 -25.49
N VAL A 204 -10.00 -18.72 -26.40
CA VAL A 204 -10.36 -18.41 -27.79
C VAL A 204 -9.55 -19.20 -28.83
N ALA A 205 -8.45 -19.83 -28.41
CA ALA A 205 -7.47 -20.44 -29.32
C ALA A 205 -7.04 -21.87 -28.94
N ALA A 206 -7.69 -22.52 -27.97
CA ALA A 206 -7.37 -23.90 -27.60
C ALA A 206 -7.39 -24.86 -28.82
N GLY A 207 -6.37 -25.71 -28.90
CA GLY A 207 -6.17 -26.66 -30.00
C GLY A 207 -5.38 -26.11 -31.20
N LYS A 208 -5.08 -24.81 -31.24
CA LYS A 208 -4.16 -24.21 -32.23
C LYS A 208 -2.71 -24.32 -31.78
N THR A 209 -1.77 -24.03 -32.68
CA THR A 209 -0.34 -23.89 -32.35
C THR A 209 0.12 -22.47 -32.66
N ILE A 210 0.70 -21.78 -31.67
CA ILE A 210 1.33 -20.47 -31.88
C ILE A 210 2.63 -20.70 -32.68
N LYS A 211 2.73 -20.04 -33.83
CA LYS A 211 3.90 -20.10 -34.72
C LYS A 211 4.78 -18.87 -34.61
N ARG A 212 4.18 -17.71 -34.29
CA ARG A 212 4.91 -16.44 -34.16
C ARG A 212 4.32 -15.57 -33.06
N ILE A 213 5.21 -14.89 -32.36
CA ILE A 213 4.88 -13.78 -31.45
C ILE A 213 5.14 -12.48 -32.19
N LEU A 214 4.14 -11.61 -32.23
CA LEU A 214 4.15 -10.35 -32.94
C LEU A 214 4.05 -9.15 -31.99
N LEU A 215 4.55 -8.00 -32.43
CA LEU A 215 4.24 -6.70 -31.85
C LEU A 215 3.50 -5.87 -32.89
N ALA A 216 2.34 -5.34 -32.51
CA ALA A 216 1.42 -4.70 -33.44
C ALA A 216 1.15 -3.24 -33.04
N TYR A 217 1.08 -2.37 -34.05
CA TYR A 217 0.61 -0.99 -33.96
C TYR A 217 -0.58 -0.80 -34.90
N ASP A 218 -1.64 -0.14 -34.45
CA ASP A 218 -2.79 0.22 -35.29
C ASP A 218 -3.54 1.42 -34.70
N ASN A 219 -3.33 2.59 -35.30
CA ASN A 219 -3.93 3.85 -34.87
C ASN A 219 -4.84 4.39 -35.99
N PRO A 220 -6.11 4.72 -35.71
CA PRO A 220 -7.02 5.29 -36.70
C PRO A 220 -6.73 6.76 -37.05
N ASN A 221 -5.91 7.45 -36.26
CA ASN A 221 -5.64 8.89 -36.41
C ASN A 221 -4.14 9.16 -36.58
N GLY A 222 -3.79 10.01 -37.53
CA GLY A 222 -2.44 10.49 -37.75
C GLY A 222 -2.43 11.86 -38.42
N PRO A 223 -1.27 12.37 -38.85
CA PRO A 223 0.06 11.77 -38.69
C PRO A 223 0.59 11.89 -37.26
N GLY A 224 1.66 11.16 -36.93
CA GLY A 224 2.29 11.20 -35.61
C GLY A 224 3.57 10.37 -35.54
N VAL A 225 4.21 10.35 -34.37
CA VAL A 225 5.31 9.43 -34.05
C VAL A 225 4.87 8.52 -32.91
N PHE A 226 5.45 7.33 -32.81
CA PHE A 226 5.17 6.44 -31.70
C PHE A 226 6.44 5.72 -31.28
N GLN A 227 6.57 5.46 -29.98
CA GLN A 227 7.68 4.72 -29.42
C GLN A 227 7.33 4.10 -28.07
N GLY A 228 7.99 3.00 -27.75
CA GLY A 228 7.86 2.36 -26.46
C GLY A 228 8.70 1.09 -26.34
N TYR A 229 8.40 0.30 -25.32
CA TYR A 229 9.15 -0.92 -24.99
C TYR A 229 8.19 -2.01 -24.53
N VAL A 230 8.53 -3.26 -24.83
CA VAL A 230 7.88 -4.45 -24.27
C VAL A 230 8.91 -5.28 -23.54
N ASP A 231 8.52 -5.82 -22.40
CA ASP A 231 9.36 -6.72 -21.61
C ASP A 231 8.54 -7.87 -21.01
N ASP A 232 9.25 -8.87 -20.46
CA ASP A 232 8.69 -10.05 -19.79
C ASP A 232 7.59 -10.77 -20.60
N ILE A 233 7.79 -10.97 -21.90
CA ILE A 233 6.82 -11.73 -22.72
C ILE A 233 6.83 -13.18 -22.24
N ARG A 234 5.67 -13.66 -21.84
CA ARG A 234 5.49 -14.98 -21.24
C ARG A 234 4.26 -15.66 -21.78
N ILE A 235 4.42 -16.90 -22.21
CA ILE A 235 3.33 -17.79 -22.60
C ILE A 235 3.46 -19.02 -21.72
N GLU A 236 2.45 -19.29 -20.92
CA GLU A 236 2.42 -20.43 -20.00
C GLU A 236 1.28 -21.36 -20.42
N ALA A 237 1.58 -22.64 -20.61
CA ALA A 237 0.60 -23.63 -21.04
C ALA A 237 -0.47 -23.84 -19.97
N GLU A 238 -0.04 -23.93 -18.71
CA GLU A 238 -0.86 -24.07 -17.51
C GLU A 238 -0.28 -23.15 -16.42
N PRO A 239 -0.65 -21.85 -16.42
CA PRO A 239 -0.16 -20.91 -15.42
C PRO A 239 -0.58 -21.35 -14.02
N VAL A 240 0.35 -21.32 -13.06
CA VAL A 240 0.04 -21.60 -11.67
C VAL A 240 -0.86 -20.49 -11.14
N ARG A 241 -2.13 -20.83 -10.87
CA ARG A 241 -3.07 -19.90 -10.26
C ARG A 241 -2.96 -19.99 -8.74
N PRO A 242 -2.88 -18.86 -8.02
CA PRO A 242 -2.96 -18.89 -6.58
C PRO A 242 -4.30 -19.48 -6.14
N VAL A 243 -4.28 -20.23 -5.04
CA VAL A 243 -5.51 -20.68 -4.38
C VAL A 243 -5.95 -19.55 -3.46
N TYR A 244 -7.19 -19.10 -3.64
CA TYR A 244 -7.82 -18.09 -2.81
C TYR A 244 -8.96 -18.75 -2.03
N GLU A 245 -8.72 -19.04 -0.75
CA GLU A 245 -9.70 -19.69 0.12
C GLU A 245 -10.49 -18.66 0.92
N LYS A 246 -9.90 -17.48 1.18
CA LYS A 246 -10.47 -16.42 2.01
C LYS A 246 -10.32 -15.04 1.34
N PRO A 247 -11.16 -14.06 1.70
CA PRO A 247 -11.06 -12.68 1.19
C PRO A 247 -9.66 -12.07 1.30
N ILE A 248 -8.94 -12.33 2.39
CA ILE A 248 -7.58 -11.80 2.60
C ILE A 248 -6.55 -12.30 1.58
N ASP A 249 -6.77 -13.47 0.98
CA ASP A 249 -5.86 -14.04 0.01
C ASP A 249 -5.78 -13.15 -1.24
N TYR A 250 -6.87 -12.45 -1.58
CA TYR A 250 -6.93 -11.52 -2.71
C TYR A 250 -6.22 -10.18 -2.43
N VAL A 251 -5.87 -9.87 -1.19
CA VAL A 251 -5.25 -8.58 -0.86
C VAL A 251 -3.79 -8.58 -1.31
N ASP A 252 -3.38 -7.56 -2.07
CA ASP A 252 -1.97 -7.24 -2.34
C ASP A 252 -1.66 -5.83 -1.82
N THR A 253 -0.87 -5.76 -0.75
CA THR A 253 -0.54 -4.49 -0.08
C THR A 253 0.43 -3.62 -0.90
N ARG A 254 0.95 -4.12 -2.02
CA ARG A 254 1.81 -3.35 -2.95
C ARG A 254 1.02 -2.59 -4.00
N ARG A 255 -0.30 -2.80 -4.11
CA ARG A 255 -1.12 -2.00 -5.03
C ARG A 255 -1.02 -0.51 -4.68
N GLY A 256 -0.58 0.27 -5.65
CA GLY A 256 -0.33 1.72 -5.53
C GLY A 256 1.11 2.11 -5.16
N THR A 257 2.04 1.16 -4.99
CA THR A 257 3.44 1.45 -4.61
C THR A 257 4.37 1.79 -5.78
N HIS A 258 3.99 1.44 -7.01
CA HIS A 258 4.72 1.88 -8.21
C HIS A 258 4.42 3.36 -8.46
N SER A 259 4.97 4.23 -7.60
CA SER A 259 4.66 5.65 -7.50
C SER A 259 5.81 6.41 -6.85
N ASN A 260 5.90 7.70 -7.15
CA ASN A 260 6.84 8.62 -6.53
C ASN A 260 6.27 10.05 -6.51
N GLY A 261 7.12 11.05 -6.23
CA GLY A 261 6.73 12.46 -6.21
C GLY A 261 6.33 13.04 -7.58
N VAL A 262 6.66 12.36 -8.69
CA VAL A 262 6.34 12.80 -10.06
C VAL A 262 5.03 12.17 -10.53
N PHE A 263 4.82 10.87 -10.28
CA PHE A 263 3.65 10.14 -10.76
C PHE A 263 3.08 9.23 -9.68
N SER A 264 1.77 9.33 -9.47
CA SER A 264 1.03 8.52 -8.51
C SER A 264 0.13 7.50 -9.20
N ARG A 265 0.26 6.24 -8.80
CA ARG A 265 -0.72 5.15 -8.97
C ARG A 265 -1.45 4.84 -7.67
N GLY A 266 -1.28 5.67 -6.65
CA GLY A 266 -1.82 5.49 -5.31
C GLY A 266 -0.93 6.10 -4.23
N ASN A 267 0.39 6.18 -4.45
CA ASN A 267 1.35 6.70 -3.46
C ASN A 267 1.28 5.95 -2.12
N THR A 268 1.09 4.64 -2.19
CA THR A 268 0.95 3.78 -1.01
C THR A 268 2.25 3.08 -0.64
N PHE A 269 2.26 2.38 0.49
CA PHE A 269 3.32 1.44 0.91
C PHE A 269 2.68 0.14 1.45
N PRO A 270 3.42 -0.99 1.45
CA PRO A 270 2.89 -2.28 1.88
C PRO A 270 2.87 -2.40 3.42
N ALA A 271 1.85 -1.81 4.04
CA ALA A 271 1.69 -1.83 5.50
C ALA A 271 1.20 -3.19 6.01
N VAL A 272 1.90 -3.73 7.00
CA VAL A 272 1.52 -4.89 7.81
C VAL A 272 0.99 -4.33 9.12
N ALA A 273 -0.31 -4.49 9.34
CA ALA A 273 -1.04 -3.83 10.42
C ALA A 273 -2.34 -4.57 10.74
N LEU A 274 -2.96 -4.26 11.88
CA LEU A 274 -4.37 -4.56 12.12
C LEU A 274 -5.27 -3.48 11.50
N PRO A 275 -6.56 -3.75 11.24
CA PRO A 275 -7.52 -2.71 10.85
C PRO A 275 -7.52 -1.56 11.87
N HIS A 276 -7.36 -0.33 11.39
CA HIS A 276 -7.24 0.90 12.20
C HIS A 276 -6.13 0.88 13.26
N GLY A 277 -5.13 0.00 13.09
CA GLY A 277 -4.16 -0.30 14.14
C GLY A 277 -3.24 0.87 14.51
N PHE A 278 -2.71 0.84 15.72
CA PHE A 278 -1.85 1.88 16.29
C PHE A 278 -0.53 2.00 15.52
N ASN A 279 0.14 0.87 15.29
CA ASN A 279 1.41 0.80 14.54
C ASN A 279 1.22 0.21 13.14
N PHE A 280 1.96 0.75 12.16
CA PHE A 280 2.23 0.04 10.92
C PHE A 280 3.68 -0.46 10.88
N TRP A 281 3.84 -1.68 10.40
CA TRP A 281 5.15 -2.26 10.05
C TRP A 281 5.26 -2.37 8.53
N THR A 282 6.39 -1.99 7.94
CA THR A 282 6.53 -2.02 6.48
C THR A 282 7.96 -2.28 6.05
N PRO A 283 8.21 -3.06 4.97
CA PRO A 283 9.48 -3.00 4.28
C PRO A 283 9.69 -1.59 3.70
N VAL A 284 10.95 -1.13 3.66
CA VAL A 284 11.31 0.17 3.08
C VAL A 284 12.47 0.03 2.10
N THR A 285 12.30 0.58 0.89
CA THR A 285 13.33 0.59 -0.16
C THR A 285 14.21 1.84 -0.07
N ASP A 286 13.69 2.91 0.52
CA ASP A 286 14.43 4.13 0.84
C ASP A 286 14.14 4.53 2.28
N ALA A 287 15.02 4.11 3.19
CA ALA A 287 14.87 4.27 4.63
C ALA A 287 15.03 5.73 5.10
N GLY A 288 15.32 6.67 4.18
CA GLY A 288 15.43 8.10 4.45
C GLY A 288 14.38 8.98 3.80
N SER A 289 13.48 8.39 3.03
CA SER A 289 12.56 9.13 2.16
C SER A 289 11.14 9.18 2.72
N ASN A 290 10.39 10.18 2.27
CA ASN A 290 8.95 10.21 2.45
C ASN A 290 8.24 9.12 1.61
N TRP A 291 8.82 8.70 0.49
CA TRP A 291 8.39 7.51 -0.26
C TRP A 291 9.10 6.27 0.27
N LEU A 292 8.44 5.59 1.21
CA LEU A 292 8.98 4.42 1.90
C LEU A 292 9.32 3.27 0.95
N TYR A 293 8.50 3.07 -0.09
CA TYR A 293 8.56 1.92 -0.98
C TYR A 293 8.47 2.37 -2.45
N ALA A 294 9.56 2.90 -2.98
CA ALA A 294 9.74 3.25 -4.39
C ALA A 294 10.55 2.16 -5.09
N TYR A 295 10.03 0.93 -5.08
CA TYR A 295 10.79 -0.29 -5.37
C TYR A 295 11.36 -0.37 -6.77
N HIS A 296 10.83 0.38 -7.75
CA HIS A 296 11.22 0.22 -9.15
C HIS A 296 12.14 1.34 -9.65
N GLU A 297 12.31 2.41 -8.87
CA GLU A 297 13.03 3.62 -9.31
C GLU A 297 14.54 3.53 -9.06
N LYS A 298 14.94 3.03 -7.88
CA LYS A 298 16.32 3.07 -7.37
C LYS A 298 16.99 1.70 -7.32
N ASN A 299 16.60 0.80 -8.21
CA ASN A 299 17.12 -0.56 -8.27
C ASN A 299 18.64 -0.58 -8.47
N ASN A 300 19.29 -1.68 -8.09
CA ASN A 300 20.74 -1.82 -8.20
C ASN A 300 21.23 -2.00 -9.64
N ALA A 301 22.51 -2.35 -9.81
CA ALA A 301 23.14 -2.48 -11.13
C ALA A 301 22.52 -3.59 -12.01
N GLN A 302 21.84 -4.57 -11.40
CA GLN A 302 21.13 -5.67 -12.06
C GLN A 302 19.63 -5.38 -12.20
N ASN A 303 19.21 -4.14 -11.93
CA ASN A 303 17.81 -3.73 -11.89
C ASN A 303 16.95 -4.48 -10.85
N LEU A 304 17.57 -4.96 -9.76
CA LEU A 304 16.83 -5.55 -8.66
C LEU A 304 16.43 -4.50 -7.61
N PRO A 305 15.20 -4.55 -7.08
CA PRO A 305 14.82 -3.73 -5.93
C PRO A 305 15.65 -4.14 -4.71
N GLU A 306 15.87 -3.19 -3.80
CA GLU A 306 16.60 -3.43 -2.55
C GLU A 306 15.83 -2.87 -1.36
N LEU A 307 15.77 -3.63 -0.26
CA LEU A 307 15.26 -3.12 1.01
C LEU A 307 16.41 -2.58 1.85
N GLN A 308 16.17 -1.42 2.47
CA GLN A 308 17.12 -0.76 3.37
C GLN A 308 16.74 -0.90 4.84
N ALA A 309 15.49 -1.27 5.15
CA ALA A 309 15.02 -1.62 6.48
C ALA A 309 13.62 -2.27 6.43
N PHE A 310 13.23 -2.81 7.58
CA PHE A 310 11.85 -2.94 8.01
C PHE A 310 11.58 -1.85 9.04
N SER A 311 10.53 -1.08 8.87
CA SER A 311 10.28 0.15 9.65
C SER A 311 8.94 0.09 10.34
N LEU A 312 8.92 0.54 11.59
CA LEU A 312 7.75 1.15 12.20
C LEU A 312 7.43 2.46 11.48
N SER A 313 6.16 2.70 11.19
CA SER A 313 5.67 3.90 10.50
C SER A 313 4.27 4.27 11.00
N HIS A 314 3.97 5.57 10.94
CA HIS A 314 2.63 6.10 11.14
C HIS A 314 2.20 7.00 9.98
N LYS A 315 2.88 6.87 8.83
CA LYS A 315 2.73 7.76 7.68
C LYS A 315 1.34 7.59 7.05
N PRO A 316 0.52 8.66 6.95
CA PRO A 316 -0.75 8.60 6.23
C PRO A 316 -0.58 8.88 4.72
N SER A 317 0.45 9.63 4.35
CA SER A 317 0.81 9.90 2.95
C SER A 317 2.27 10.37 2.85
N PRO A 318 2.94 10.23 1.69
CA PRO A 318 4.28 10.77 1.52
C PRO A 318 4.33 12.30 1.66
N TRP A 319 3.21 13.00 1.41
CA TRP A 319 3.12 14.46 1.56
C TRP A 319 3.13 14.90 3.02
N MET A 320 2.47 14.12 3.89
CA MET A 320 2.49 14.35 5.34
C MET A 320 3.85 13.99 5.94
N GLY A 321 4.56 13.03 5.36
CA GLY A 321 5.79 12.50 5.95
C GLY A 321 5.51 11.52 7.09
N ASP A 322 6.57 11.05 7.74
CA ASP A 322 6.47 10.05 8.82
C ASP A 322 6.68 10.65 10.20
N ARG A 323 6.37 9.84 11.22
CA ARG A 323 6.69 10.13 12.61
C ARG A 323 6.97 8.85 13.40
N GLN A 324 7.74 9.02 14.47
CA GLN A 324 8.00 8.01 15.49
C GLN A 324 8.52 6.70 14.90
N THR A 325 9.45 6.81 13.95
CA THR A 325 9.97 5.66 13.20
C THR A 325 11.02 4.90 14.01
N PHE A 326 11.11 3.61 13.77
CA PHE A 326 12.20 2.72 14.22
C PHE A 326 12.44 1.67 13.15
N GLN A 327 13.70 1.39 12.85
CA GLN A 327 14.12 0.60 11.70
C GLN A 327 14.99 -0.57 12.15
N VAL A 328 14.76 -1.73 11.55
CA VAL A 328 15.58 -2.93 11.72
C VAL A 328 16.01 -3.47 10.36
N MET A 329 17.25 -3.92 10.22
CA MET A 329 17.74 -4.57 8.99
C MET A 329 18.68 -5.74 9.32
N PRO A 330 18.46 -6.94 8.76
CA PRO A 330 19.38 -8.06 8.94
C PRO A 330 20.64 -7.90 8.09
N THR A 331 21.77 -8.41 8.60
CA THR A 331 23.03 -8.50 7.84
C THR A 331 23.89 -9.65 8.37
N GLU A 332 24.69 -10.24 7.47
CA GLU A 332 25.76 -11.18 7.84
C GLU A 332 27.15 -10.54 7.82
N ALA A 333 27.21 -9.21 7.62
CA ALA A 333 28.49 -8.50 7.64
C ALA A 333 29.16 -8.67 9.02
N ALA A 334 30.41 -9.14 9.01
CA ALA A 334 31.22 -9.27 10.24
C ALA A 334 31.37 -7.93 11.00
N ARG A 335 31.25 -6.81 10.29
CA ARG A 335 31.16 -5.46 10.84
C ARG A 335 29.92 -4.77 10.27
N PRO A 336 28.79 -4.76 11.01
CA PRO A 336 27.58 -4.07 10.57
C PRO A 336 27.82 -2.57 10.31
N THR A 337 27.01 -1.98 9.45
CA THR A 337 27.06 -0.56 9.11
C THR A 337 25.65 0.02 9.06
N ALA A 338 25.47 1.23 9.57
CA ALA A 338 24.20 1.95 9.48
C ALA A 338 24.00 2.63 8.10
N ASN A 339 24.98 2.57 7.20
CA ASN A 339 24.88 3.14 5.87
C ASN A 339 23.77 2.44 5.07
N ARG A 340 22.73 3.18 4.70
CA ARG A 340 21.51 2.65 4.07
C ARG A 340 21.79 1.89 2.77
N SER A 341 22.66 2.42 1.91
CA SER A 341 23.00 1.77 0.64
C SER A 341 23.88 0.54 0.85
N ARG A 342 24.80 0.54 1.82
CA ARG A 342 25.68 -0.61 2.08
C ARG A 342 25.00 -1.74 2.85
N ARG A 343 23.96 -1.46 3.63
CA ARG A 343 23.17 -2.47 4.35
C ARG A 343 22.01 -3.03 3.53
N ALA A 344 21.73 -2.44 2.36
CA ALA A 344 20.60 -2.82 1.54
C ALA A 344 20.73 -4.26 1.05
N LEU A 345 19.62 -4.99 1.01
CA LEU A 345 19.55 -6.35 0.49
C LEU A 345 18.64 -6.40 -0.72
N ALA A 346 19.18 -6.91 -1.83
CA ALA A 346 18.43 -7.12 -3.07
C ALA A 346 17.44 -8.27 -2.93
N PHE A 347 16.28 -8.13 -3.55
CA PHE A 347 15.25 -9.17 -3.59
C PHE A 347 14.53 -9.17 -4.93
N ARG A 348 13.59 -10.10 -5.05
CA ARG A 348 12.70 -10.29 -6.19
C ARG A 348 11.27 -10.39 -5.67
N HIS A 349 10.31 -9.80 -6.37
CA HIS A 349 8.89 -9.90 -5.96
C HIS A 349 8.36 -11.34 -6.07
N GLU A 350 9.02 -12.16 -6.89
CA GLU A 350 8.86 -13.61 -6.95
C GLU A 350 9.08 -14.27 -5.58
N ASN A 351 9.93 -13.68 -4.74
CA ASN A 351 10.29 -14.18 -3.42
C ASN A 351 9.69 -13.32 -2.29
N GLU A 352 8.68 -12.51 -2.59
CA GLU A 352 8.03 -11.60 -1.65
C GLU A 352 6.54 -11.92 -1.50
N ILE A 353 6.11 -12.05 -0.24
CA ILE A 353 4.71 -12.13 0.16
C ILE A 353 4.38 -10.82 0.88
N ALA A 354 3.40 -10.08 0.37
CA ALA A 354 2.98 -8.79 0.93
C ALA A 354 1.47 -8.81 1.23
N LYS A 355 1.12 -9.18 2.47
CA LYS A 355 -0.26 -9.29 2.97
C LYS A 355 -0.49 -8.37 4.17
N PRO A 356 -1.75 -8.05 4.49
CA PRO A 356 -2.05 -7.16 5.63
C PRO A 356 -1.55 -7.67 6.97
N HIS A 357 -1.63 -8.99 7.17
CA HIS A 357 -1.31 -9.68 8.42
C HIS A 357 0.10 -10.31 8.40
N TYR A 358 0.78 -10.33 7.25
CA TYR A 358 2.03 -11.05 7.08
C TYR A 358 2.85 -10.48 5.93
N TYR A 359 4.11 -10.21 6.20
CA TYR A 359 5.09 -9.95 5.15
C TYR A 359 6.25 -10.93 5.24
N LYS A 360 6.72 -11.39 4.09
CA LYS A 360 7.92 -12.21 3.96
C LYS A 360 8.70 -11.81 2.72
N VAL A 361 10.02 -11.81 2.84
CA VAL A 361 10.93 -11.72 1.69
C VAL A 361 12.11 -12.66 1.87
N THR A 362 12.46 -13.36 0.79
CA THR A 362 13.77 -14.03 0.67
C THR A 362 14.68 -13.17 -0.20
N PHE A 363 15.78 -12.70 0.36
CA PHE A 363 16.78 -11.88 -0.32
C PHE A 363 17.67 -12.73 -1.24
N GLU A 364 18.33 -12.10 -2.21
CA GLU A 364 19.24 -12.78 -3.14
C GLU A 364 20.45 -13.41 -2.45
N ASN A 365 20.79 -12.97 -1.23
CA ASN A 365 21.85 -13.57 -0.41
C ASN A 365 21.36 -14.75 0.46
N GLY A 366 20.08 -15.15 0.35
CA GLY A 366 19.49 -16.27 1.06
C GLY A 366 18.91 -15.95 2.44
N ILE A 367 19.10 -14.74 2.97
CA ILE A 367 18.43 -14.33 4.22
C ILE A 367 16.93 -14.26 3.98
N VAL A 368 16.15 -14.78 4.94
CA VAL A 368 14.69 -14.64 4.95
C VAL A 368 14.27 -13.70 6.08
N ALA A 369 13.42 -12.74 5.79
CA ALA A 369 12.83 -11.87 6.80
C ALA A 369 11.31 -11.97 6.75
N GLU A 370 10.68 -12.02 7.93
CA GLU A 370 9.23 -12.17 8.10
C GLU A 370 8.74 -11.23 9.21
N MET A 371 7.51 -10.71 9.08
CA MET A 371 6.84 -9.94 10.14
C MET A 371 5.34 -10.22 10.19
N THR A 372 4.78 -10.15 11.40
CA THR A 372 3.34 -10.18 11.68
C THR A 372 3.00 -9.15 12.77
N PRO A 373 1.88 -8.41 12.65
CA PRO A 373 1.56 -7.31 13.55
C PRO A 373 0.61 -7.75 14.68
N THR A 374 0.61 -6.99 15.76
CA THR A 374 -0.56 -6.77 16.63
C THR A 374 -0.91 -5.27 16.57
N ASP A 375 -1.64 -4.71 17.54
CA ASP A 375 -2.03 -3.30 17.52
C ASP A 375 -0.82 -2.40 17.85
N HIS A 376 -0.18 -2.65 18.99
CA HIS A 376 0.98 -1.91 19.51
C HIS A 376 2.30 -2.69 19.41
N ALA A 377 2.28 -3.93 18.91
CA ALA A 377 3.47 -4.79 18.81
C ALA A 377 3.60 -5.51 17.45
N ALA A 378 4.68 -6.26 17.31
CA ALA A 378 4.93 -7.19 16.22
C ALA A 378 5.88 -8.31 16.64
N MET A 379 5.79 -9.44 15.94
CA MET A 379 6.87 -10.42 15.89
C MET A 379 7.57 -10.36 14.53
N MET A 380 8.89 -10.36 14.54
CA MET A 380 9.73 -10.45 13.34
C MET A 380 10.66 -11.65 13.43
N ARG A 381 10.83 -12.38 12.33
CA ARG A 381 11.81 -13.47 12.21
C ARG A 381 12.83 -13.16 11.14
N PHE A 382 14.09 -13.44 11.44
CA PHE A 382 15.20 -13.32 10.51
C PHE A 382 15.94 -14.66 10.46
N THR A 383 15.86 -15.35 9.33
CA THR A 383 16.56 -16.61 9.09
C THR A 383 17.84 -16.35 8.30
N PHE A 384 18.98 -16.57 8.95
CA PHE A 384 20.32 -16.37 8.39
C PHE A 384 20.83 -17.65 7.72
N VAL A 385 21.84 -17.52 6.86
CA VAL A 385 22.48 -18.66 6.18
C VAL A 385 23.80 -19.05 6.88
N GLY A 386 24.50 -18.08 7.46
CA GLY A 386 25.74 -18.27 8.21
C GLY A 386 25.54 -18.80 9.63
N ASN A 387 26.65 -18.83 10.39
CA ASN A 387 26.65 -19.19 11.82
C ASN A 387 26.62 -17.96 12.74
N ARG A 388 26.60 -16.76 12.16
CA ARG A 388 26.40 -15.49 12.85
C ARG A 388 25.50 -14.61 12.00
N GLY A 389 24.53 -13.97 12.63
CA GLY A 389 23.63 -13.00 12.00
C GLY A 389 23.54 -11.76 12.86
N SER A 390 23.46 -10.58 12.25
CA SER A 390 23.30 -9.32 12.98
C SER A 390 22.01 -8.61 12.57
N LEU A 391 21.42 -7.91 13.52
CA LEU A 391 20.33 -6.95 13.29
C LEU A 391 20.87 -5.55 13.56
N ILE A 392 20.71 -4.66 12.58
CA ILE A 392 21.03 -3.23 12.67
C ILE A 392 19.76 -2.51 13.06
N PHE A 393 19.85 -1.60 14.03
CA PHE A 393 18.75 -0.75 14.49
C PHE A 393 19.08 0.71 14.23
N ASP A 394 18.12 1.50 13.74
CA ASP A 394 18.20 2.96 13.65
C ASP A 394 16.80 3.58 13.49
N ASN A 395 16.71 4.86 13.07
CA ASN A 395 15.48 5.46 12.61
C ASN A 395 15.71 6.35 11.38
N VAL A 396 14.68 7.07 10.92
CA VAL A 396 14.79 7.93 9.73
C VAL A 396 15.79 9.09 9.92
N SER A 397 15.96 9.60 11.14
CA SER A 397 16.87 10.70 11.49
C SER A 397 17.89 10.28 12.55
N ASN A 398 18.34 11.20 13.40
CA ASN A 398 19.14 10.94 14.60
C ASN A 398 18.36 11.25 15.89
N ALA A 399 17.05 11.54 15.77
CA ALA A 399 16.25 12.03 16.88
C ALA A 399 15.73 10.84 17.70
N GLY A 400 16.36 10.57 18.84
CA GLY A 400 15.99 9.48 19.73
C GLY A 400 17.15 9.00 20.59
N GLY A 401 16.97 7.83 21.19
CA GLY A 401 18.00 7.14 21.95
C GLY A 401 17.76 5.63 21.96
N ILE A 402 18.83 4.86 22.16
CA ILE A 402 18.76 3.40 22.25
C ILE A 402 19.73 2.86 23.30
N THR A 403 19.22 1.99 24.15
CA THR A 403 19.96 1.26 25.19
C THR A 403 19.93 -0.22 24.87
N LEU A 404 21.09 -0.85 24.93
CA LEU A 404 21.28 -2.26 24.62
C LEU A 404 21.52 -3.04 25.91
N ASP A 405 20.77 -4.12 26.12
CA ASP A 405 21.00 -5.09 27.18
C ASP A 405 21.25 -6.47 26.56
N PRO A 406 22.52 -6.81 26.22
CA PRO A 406 22.84 -8.08 25.59
C PRO A 406 22.66 -9.29 26.53
N GLU A 407 22.76 -9.10 27.85
CA GLU A 407 22.59 -10.19 28.83
C GLU A 407 21.12 -10.56 28.98
N GLY A 408 20.25 -9.56 29.14
CA GLY A 408 18.80 -9.75 29.15
C GLY A 408 18.19 -10.00 27.77
N ARG A 409 18.97 -9.81 26.69
CA ARG A 409 18.52 -9.92 25.28
C ARG A 409 17.39 -8.94 24.99
N THR A 410 17.54 -7.70 25.45
CA THR A 410 16.53 -6.67 25.27
C THR A 410 17.11 -5.37 24.73
N ILE A 411 16.22 -4.58 24.13
CA ILE A 411 16.47 -3.20 23.73
C ILE A 411 15.36 -2.34 24.32
N THR A 412 15.75 -1.21 24.91
CA THR A 412 14.83 -0.10 25.19
C THR A 412 15.27 1.09 24.35
N ALA A 413 14.35 1.72 23.64
CA ALA A 413 14.64 2.87 22.81
C ALA A 413 13.52 3.91 22.87
N TYR A 414 13.82 5.10 22.35
CA TYR A 414 12.82 6.09 22.04
C TYR A 414 13.14 6.81 20.73
N THR A 415 12.11 7.35 20.08
CA THR A 415 12.22 8.07 18.81
C THR A 415 11.40 9.35 18.88
N ASP A 416 12.06 10.47 18.52
CA ASP A 416 11.46 11.80 18.41
C ASP A 416 11.35 12.24 16.94
N HIS A 417 11.57 11.31 16.01
CA HIS A 417 11.44 11.60 14.59
C HIS A 417 10.02 12.08 14.29
N LYS A 418 9.88 13.23 13.64
CA LYS A 418 8.60 13.74 13.15
C LYS A 418 8.81 14.60 11.92
N SER A 419 7.91 14.49 10.94
CA SER A 419 7.87 15.40 9.80
C SER A 419 7.38 16.79 10.23
N ASN A 420 7.58 17.78 9.36
CA ASN A 420 7.09 19.15 9.60
C ASN A 420 5.56 19.23 9.75
N LEU A 421 4.81 18.31 9.14
CA LEU A 421 3.35 18.25 9.21
C LEU A 421 2.86 17.29 10.30
N SER A 422 3.78 16.69 11.06
CA SER A 422 3.46 15.83 12.19
C SER A 422 3.24 16.64 13.48
N THR A 423 2.37 17.65 13.40
CA THR A 423 2.04 18.55 14.52
C THR A 423 1.58 17.76 15.73
N GLY A 424 2.04 18.13 16.93
CA GLY A 424 1.68 17.46 18.18
C GLY A 424 2.30 16.08 18.39
N ALA A 425 3.10 15.55 17.46
CA ALA A 425 3.80 14.29 17.67
C ALA A 425 4.75 14.38 18.88
N THR A 426 4.55 13.47 19.82
CA THR A 426 5.31 13.30 21.06
C THR A 426 6.38 12.20 20.91
N ARG A 427 7.19 11.98 21.95
CA ARG A 427 8.14 10.86 21.99
C ARG A 427 7.40 9.52 21.92
N MET A 428 7.95 8.56 21.18
CA MET A 428 7.54 7.17 21.22
C MET A 428 8.61 6.31 21.87
N PHE A 429 8.20 5.43 22.78
CA PHE A 429 9.02 4.46 23.49
C PHE A 429 8.90 3.09 22.85
N ILE A 430 9.98 2.32 22.93
CA ILE A 430 10.13 1.04 22.24
C ILE A 430 10.76 0.06 23.21
N TYR A 431 10.20 -1.14 23.26
CA TYR A 431 10.75 -2.30 23.94
C TYR A 431 10.85 -3.47 22.95
N ALA A 432 11.99 -4.15 22.90
CA ALA A 432 12.17 -5.35 22.10
C ALA A 432 12.94 -6.44 22.86
N GLU A 433 12.58 -7.70 22.63
CA GLU A 433 13.23 -8.88 23.19
C GLU A 433 13.57 -9.91 22.10
N PHE A 434 14.62 -10.70 22.33
CA PHE A 434 15.17 -11.65 21.35
C PHE A 434 15.30 -13.07 21.92
N ASP A 435 14.99 -14.07 21.09
CA ASP A 435 15.03 -15.48 21.49
C ASP A 435 16.43 -16.11 21.43
N ARG A 436 17.37 -15.49 20.71
CA ARG A 436 18.75 -15.96 20.54
C ARG A 436 19.75 -15.25 21.46
N PRO A 437 20.80 -15.94 21.93
CA PRO A 437 21.90 -15.29 22.66
C PRO A 437 22.61 -14.22 21.82
N VAL A 438 22.84 -13.05 22.44
CA VAL A 438 23.64 -11.98 21.85
C VAL A 438 25.11 -12.26 22.12
N VAL A 439 25.91 -12.38 21.07
CA VAL A 439 27.37 -12.67 21.13
C VAL A 439 28.24 -11.46 20.81
N ALA A 440 27.65 -10.40 20.26
CA ALA A 440 28.28 -9.08 20.17
C ALA A 440 27.20 -8.00 20.08
N SER A 441 27.51 -6.80 20.56
CA SER A 441 26.64 -5.64 20.47
C SER A 441 27.47 -4.37 20.36
N GLY A 442 26.86 -3.29 19.89
CA GLY A 442 27.53 -1.99 19.90
C GLY A 442 26.74 -0.89 19.24
N ARG A 443 27.27 0.33 19.40
CA ARG A 443 26.79 1.54 18.73
C ARG A 443 27.41 1.65 17.34
N LEU A 444 26.64 2.12 16.37
CA LEU A 444 27.11 2.44 15.02
C LEU A 444 27.23 3.97 14.90
N ARG A 445 28.37 4.44 14.40
CA ARG A 445 28.69 5.88 14.32
C ARG A 445 29.18 6.28 12.93
N GLY A 446 29.09 7.57 12.62
CA GLY A 446 29.64 8.17 11.39
C GLY A 446 28.69 8.16 10.19
N GLU A 447 27.41 7.80 10.38
CA GLU A 447 26.39 7.76 9.31
C GLU A 447 25.24 8.77 9.58
N GLY A 448 25.47 9.70 10.52
CA GLY A 448 24.53 10.76 10.89
C GLY A 448 23.35 10.30 11.75
N ARG A 449 23.48 9.14 12.42
CA ARG A 449 22.45 8.49 13.25
C ARG A 449 23.03 7.94 14.55
N ASP A 450 24.09 8.57 15.03
CA ASP A 450 24.96 8.04 16.08
C ASP A 450 24.25 7.86 17.44
N ASP A 451 23.15 8.57 17.69
CA ASP A 451 22.34 8.52 18.93
C ASP A 451 21.27 7.43 18.92
N VAL A 452 20.91 6.93 17.74
CA VAL A 452 19.88 5.88 17.56
C VAL A 452 20.41 4.61 16.91
N ALA A 453 21.60 4.64 16.32
CA ALA A 453 22.12 3.50 15.56
C ALA A 453 22.91 2.51 16.42
N ALA A 454 22.53 1.24 16.33
CA ALA A 454 23.12 0.15 17.09
C ALA A 454 23.01 -1.18 16.35
N TYR A 455 23.63 -2.23 16.90
CA TYR A 455 23.44 -3.59 16.42
C TYR A 455 23.51 -4.62 17.55
N PHE A 456 22.85 -5.76 17.32
CA PHE A 456 23.09 -7.03 17.98
C PHE A 456 23.57 -8.06 16.96
N THR A 457 24.52 -8.89 17.36
CA THR A 457 24.95 -10.09 16.64
C THR A 457 24.60 -11.32 17.47
N PHE A 458 24.01 -12.30 16.82
CA PHE A 458 23.51 -13.54 17.39
C PHE A 458 24.34 -14.74 16.92
N ASP A 459 24.46 -15.73 17.78
CA ASP A 459 24.90 -17.06 17.36
C ASP A 459 23.76 -17.78 16.64
N THR A 460 24.02 -18.21 15.41
CA THR A 460 23.07 -18.92 14.54
C THR A 460 23.62 -20.26 14.06
N SER A 461 24.60 -20.80 14.78
CA SER A 461 25.19 -22.12 14.48
C SER A 461 24.17 -23.25 14.67
N ASP A 462 23.49 -23.29 15.83
CA ASP A 462 22.52 -24.33 16.18
C ASP A 462 21.11 -24.07 15.63
N ALA A 463 20.72 -22.80 15.52
CA ALA A 463 19.41 -22.38 14.99
C ALA A 463 19.57 -21.13 14.12
N LYS A 464 19.10 -21.22 12.88
CA LYS A 464 19.28 -20.16 11.87
C LYS A 464 18.39 -18.94 12.06
N THR A 465 17.29 -19.09 12.79
CA THR A 465 16.28 -18.04 12.96
C THR A 465 16.48 -17.27 14.26
N VAL A 466 16.50 -15.95 14.15
CA VAL A 466 16.36 -15.01 15.28
C VAL A 466 14.95 -14.43 15.26
N THR A 467 14.23 -14.57 16.36
CA THR A 467 12.91 -13.96 16.57
C THR A 467 13.06 -12.73 17.45
N MET A 468 12.54 -11.59 16.97
CA MET A 468 12.42 -10.34 17.71
C MET A 468 10.93 -10.10 17.99
N LYS A 469 10.56 -9.93 19.25
CA LYS A 469 9.27 -9.38 19.64
C LYS A 469 9.47 -7.91 19.99
N ILE A 470 8.67 -7.01 19.42
CA ILE A 470 8.84 -5.56 19.58
C ILE A 470 7.50 -4.89 19.83
N ALA A 471 7.42 -3.98 20.78
CA ALA A 471 6.24 -3.19 21.10
C ALA A 471 6.58 -1.71 21.32
N THR A 472 5.58 -0.85 21.16
CA THR A 472 5.71 0.59 21.33
C THR A 472 4.68 1.17 22.28
N SER A 473 4.95 2.39 22.74
CA SER A 473 4.04 3.19 23.56
C SER A 473 4.33 4.67 23.37
N LEU A 474 3.31 5.52 23.51
CA LEU A 474 3.46 6.97 23.63
C LEU A 474 3.55 7.44 25.08
N ILE A 475 3.34 6.53 26.04
CA ILE A 475 3.33 6.80 27.48
C ILE A 475 4.72 6.56 28.09
N SER A 476 5.25 5.34 27.99
CA SER A 476 6.53 4.98 28.63
C SER A 476 7.12 3.67 28.09
N VAL A 477 8.39 3.39 28.43
CA VAL A 477 9.00 2.08 28.16
C VAL A 477 8.29 0.95 28.93
N GLU A 478 7.83 1.22 30.15
CA GLU A 478 7.07 0.23 30.93
C GLU A 478 5.74 -0.10 30.26
N GLN A 479 5.03 0.91 29.74
CA GLN A 479 3.80 0.68 29.00
C GLN A 479 4.06 -0.04 27.67
N ALA A 480 5.17 0.24 26.97
CA ALA A 480 5.54 -0.53 25.78
C ALA A 480 5.75 -2.02 26.10
N LYS A 481 6.41 -2.32 27.23
CA LYS A 481 6.55 -3.70 27.72
C LYS A 481 5.18 -4.32 28.06
N ARG A 482 4.30 -3.57 28.72
CA ARG A 482 2.94 -4.03 29.02
C ARG A 482 2.12 -4.31 27.76
N ASN A 483 2.21 -3.46 26.75
CA ASN A 483 1.57 -3.68 25.45
C ASN A 483 2.07 -4.99 24.81
N LEU A 484 3.38 -5.27 24.91
CA LEU A 484 3.93 -6.54 24.46
C LEU A 484 3.28 -7.73 25.19
N GLU A 485 3.22 -7.69 26.53
CA GLU A 485 2.66 -8.76 27.36
C GLU A 485 1.15 -8.96 27.15
N LEU A 486 0.41 -7.88 26.89
CA LEU A 486 -1.04 -7.92 26.61
C LEU A 486 -1.35 -8.51 25.23
N GLU A 487 -0.53 -8.21 24.23
CA GLU A 487 -0.84 -8.56 22.82
C GLU A 487 -0.06 -9.78 22.32
N ILE A 488 1.05 -10.10 22.95
CA ILE A 488 1.91 -11.23 22.64
C ILE A 488 2.19 -11.98 23.94
N GLY A 489 1.37 -13.00 24.20
CA GLY A 489 1.51 -13.86 25.35
C GLY A 489 2.81 -14.68 25.36
N PRO A 490 3.17 -15.28 26.50
CA PRO A 490 4.37 -16.10 26.62
C PRO A 490 4.35 -17.33 25.69
N ASP A 491 3.16 -17.89 25.44
CA ASP A 491 2.96 -19.07 24.60
C ASP A 491 2.64 -18.72 23.12
N ASP A 492 2.48 -17.43 22.80
CA ASP A 492 2.21 -17.01 21.42
C ASP A 492 3.45 -17.29 20.54
N THR A 493 3.22 -18.01 19.45
CA THR A 493 4.18 -18.19 18.35
C THR A 493 3.94 -17.17 17.24
N PHE A 494 4.92 -17.04 16.33
CA PHE A 494 4.76 -16.22 15.13
C PHE A 494 3.49 -16.57 14.35
N GLU A 495 3.22 -17.86 14.17
CA GLU A 495 2.03 -18.36 13.48
C GLU A 495 0.74 -17.96 14.21
N THR A 496 0.69 -18.10 15.54
CA THR A 496 -0.52 -17.71 16.29
C THR A 496 -0.82 -16.22 16.21
N VAL A 497 0.20 -15.35 16.24
CA VAL A 497 0.02 -13.90 16.05
C VAL A 497 -0.45 -13.59 14.64
N ARG A 498 0.18 -14.23 13.63
CA ARG A 498 -0.20 -14.13 12.22
C ARG A 498 -1.66 -14.52 12.01
N ASP A 499 -2.08 -15.64 12.57
CA ASP A 499 -3.42 -16.18 12.35
C ASP A 499 -4.49 -15.31 13.06
N ARG A 500 -4.17 -14.70 14.21
CA ARG A 500 -5.05 -13.70 14.83
C ARG A 500 -5.19 -12.44 13.96
N ALA A 501 -4.09 -11.94 13.40
CA ALA A 501 -4.14 -10.79 12.49
C ALA A 501 -4.89 -11.13 11.18
N GLU A 502 -4.71 -12.34 10.66
CA GLU A 502 -5.45 -12.85 9.51
C GLU A 502 -6.97 -12.90 9.80
N ALA A 503 -7.35 -13.41 10.97
CA ALA A 503 -8.75 -13.48 11.40
C ALA A 503 -9.38 -12.08 11.51
N ALA A 504 -8.69 -11.12 12.13
CA ALA A 504 -9.18 -9.74 12.24
C ALA A 504 -9.44 -9.10 10.86
N TRP A 505 -8.57 -9.36 9.88
CA TRP A 505 -8.77 -8.88 8.51
C TRP A 505 -9.88 -9.61 7.79
N ASN A 506 -9.96 -10.94 7.89
CA ASN A 506 -11.04 -11.69 7.25
C ASN A 506 -12.43 -11.30 7.79
N GLU A 507 -12.54 -10.94 9.08
CA GLU A 507 -13.77 -10.37 9.63
C GLU A 507 -14.17 -9.08 8.91
N LYS A 508 -13.23 -8.16 8.64
CA LYS A 508 -13.53 -6.89 7.94
C LYS A 508 -13.73 -7.06 6.44
N LEU A 509 -12.93 -7.89 5.80
CA LEU A 509 -13.00 -8.11 4.36
C LEU A 509 -14.25 -8.95 4.00
N GLY A 510 -14.62 -9.89 4.86
CA GLY A 510 -15.80 -10.76 4.68
C GLY A 510 -17.16 -10.04 4.84
N ILE A 511 -17.18 -8.74 5.13
CA ILE A 511 -18.41 -7.93 5.12
C ILE A 511 -19.00 -7.85 3.70
N ILE A 512 -18.15 -7.91 2.66
CA ILE A 512 -18.58 -7.86 1.26
C ILE A 512 -18.20 -9.17 0.57
N GLU A 513 -19.19 -9.82 -0.02
CA GLU A 513 -19.02 -10.97 -0.90
C GLU A 513 -19.60 -10.62 -2.29
N VAL A 514 -18.90 -11.05 -3.36
CA VAL A 514 -19.30 -10.76 -4.74
C VAL A 514 -19.20 -12.02 -5.58
N GLU A 515 -20.29 -12.37 -6.28
CA GLU A 515 -20.33 -13.49 -7.21
C GLU A 515 -19.99 -13.06 -8.65
N GLY A 516 -19.39 -13.96 -9.43
CA GLY A 516 -19.12 -13.73 -10.86
C GLY A 516 -18.00 -12.72 -11.17
N ALA A 517 -17.28 -12.24 -10.15
CA ALA A 517 -16.13 -11.36 -10.34
C ALA A 517 -14.89 -12.14 -10.82
N THR A 518 -14.07 -11.49 -11.65
CA THR A 518 -12.76 -12.02 -12.04
C THR A 518 -11.76 -11.91 -10.88
N GLU A 519 -10.68 -12.69 -10.94
CA GLU A 519 -9.57 -12.61 -9.99
C GLU A 519 -9.06 -11.16 -9.81
N ASP A 520 -8.86 -10.43 -10.91
CA ASP A 520 -8.38 -9.04 -10.88
C ASP A 520 -9.40 -8.06 -10.25
N GLN A 521 -10.70 -8.32 -10.42
CA GLN A 521 -11.76 -7.55 -9.76
C GLN A 521 -11.78 -7.83 -8.25
N LEU A 522 -11.63 -9.09 -7.83
CA LEU A 522 -11.56 -9.47 -6.42
C LEU A 522 -10.30 -8.92 -5.74
N ILE A 523 -9.14 -8.98 -6.40
CA ILE A 523 -7.90 -8.34 -5.93
C ILE A 523 -8.11 -6.83 -5.76
N THR A 524 -8.77 -6.18 -6.73
CA THR A 524 -9.04 -4.74 -6.67
C THR A 524 -9.97 -4.39 -5.50
N LEU A 525 -11.06 -5.14 -5.34
CA LEU A 525 -12.04 -4.95 -4.27
C LEU A 525 -11.41 -5.12 -2.89
N TYR A 526 -10.85 -6.30 -2.61
CA TYR A 526 -10.34 -6.62 -1.27
C TYR A 526 -9.10 -5.82 -0.90
N SER A 527 -8.23 -5.49 -1.87
CA SER A 527 -7.12 -4.57 -1.60
C SER A 527 -7.61 -3.14 -1.34
N GLY A 528 -8.68 -2.70 -2.00
CA GLY A 528 -9.35 -1.43 -1.72
C GLY A 528 -9.97 -1.40 -0.31
N LEU A 529 -10.64 -2.49 0.10
CA LEU A 529 -11.19 -2.62 1.46
C LEU A 529 -10.10 -2.65 2.52
N TYR A 530 -8.98 -3.34 2.28
CA TYR A 530 -7.81 -3.26 3.14
C TYR A 530 -7.35 -1.81 3.33
N ARG A 531 -7.23 -1.02 2.25
CA ARG A 531 -6.87 0.41 2.34
C ARG A 531 -7.91 1.24 3.08
N LEU A 532 -9.20 0.94 2.87
CA LEU A 532 -10.30 1.62 3.56
C LEU A 532 -10.18 1.46 5.08
N PHE A 533 -9.80 0.27 5.58
CA PHE A 533 -9.72 0.00 7.01
C PHE A 533 -8.31 0.18 7.61
N LEU A 534 -7.36 0.82 6.92
CA LEU A 534 -6.05 1.16 7.52
C LEU A 534 -6.11 2.42 8.40
N TYR A 535 -6.90 3.42 8.00
CA TYR A 535 -7.01 4.72 8.65
C TYR A 535 -8.46 4.99 9.03
N PRO A 536 -8.79 5.87 9.99
CA PRO A 536 -7.88 6.47 10.97
C PRO A 536 -7.22 5.42 11.87
N ASN A 537 -6.15 5.79 12.57
CA ASN A 537 -5.44 4.89 13.49
C ASN A 537 -5.85 5.16 14.93
N SER A 538 -5.92 4.11 15.75
CA SER A 538 -5.94 4.26 17.21
C SER A 538 -4.68 5.00 17.68
N ALA A 539 -4.83 5.79 18.73
CA ALA A 539 -3.71 6.45 19.41
C ALA A 539 -3.88 6.41 20.94
N PHE A 540 -4.52 5.33 21.43
CA PHE A 540 -4.76 5.06 22.84
C PHE A 540 -4.20 3.68 23.19
N GLU A 541 -3.91 3.46 24.47
CA GLU A 541 -3.28 2.25 24.99
C GLU A 541 -4.09 1.71 26.17
N ASN A 542 -4.05 0.39 26.39
CA ASN A 542 -4.66 -0.23 27.56
C ASN A 542 -3.67 -0.25 28.74
N VAL A 543 -3.92 0.58 29.74
CA VAL A 543 -3.13 0.60 31.00
C VAL A 543 -3.68 -0.36 32.06
N GLY A 544 -4.81 -1.01 31.77
CA GLY A 544 -5.47 -2.03 32.60
C GLY A 544 -5.06 -3.46 32.20
N THR A 545 -5.92 -4.44 32.43
CA THR A 545 -5.71 -5.83 31.99
C THR A 545 -6.55 -6.14 30.74
N LEU A 546 -6.45 -7.35 30.19
CA LEU A 546 -7.32 -7.78 29.09
C LEU A 546 -8.77 -7.93 29.55
N GLU A 547 -8.99 -8.36 30.79
CA GLU A 547 -10.31 -8.58 31.38
C GLU A 547 -10.98 -7.29 31.84
N GLU A 548 -10.17 -6.33 32.33
CA GLU A 548 -10.62 -5.02 32.80
C GLU A 548 -9.79 -3.92 32.12
N PRO A 549 -10.09 -3.61 30.84
CA PRO A 549 -9.32 -2.62 30.10
C PRO A 549 -9.55 -1.21 30.64
N VAL A 550 -8.48 -0.43 30.71
CA VAL A 550 -8.50 1.00 31.04
C VAL A 550 -7.77 1.73 29.94
N TYR A 551 -8.52 2.43 29.09
CA TYR A 551 -7.95 3.13 27.93
C TYR A 551 -7.52 4.55 28.30
N LYS A 552 -6.25 4.84 28.03
CA LYS A 552 -5.65 6.16 28.17
C LYS A 552 -4.81 6.49 26.95
N TYR A 553 -4.50 7.77 26.76
CA TYR A 553 -3.60 8.19 25.71
C TYR A 553 -2.70 9.33 26.18
N ALA A 554 -1.49 9.40 25.63
CA ALA A 554 -0.63 10.56 25.75
C ALA A 554 -1.12 11.65 24.79
N SER A 555 -1.50 12.82 25.31
CA SER A 555 -2.11 13.88 24.50
C SER A 555 -1.15 14.41 23.43
N GLN A 556 -1.61 14.39 22.19
CA GLN A 556 -0.91 14.90 21.01
C GLN A 556 -1.64 16.08 20.36
N LEU A 557 -2.53 16.73 21.13
CA LEU A 557 -3.39 17.82 20.66
C LEU A 557 -2.70 19.19 20.76
N GLU A 558 -1.64 19.30 21.56
CA GLU A 558 -0.84 20.51 21.67
C GLU A 558 -0.07 20.77 20.37
N ILE A 559 -0.15 21.99 19.85
CA ILE A 559 0.58 22.39 18.63
C ILE A 559 2.09 22.34 18.89
N GLU A 560 2.50 22.81 20.06
CA GLU A 560 3.86 22.74 20.58
C GLU A 560 3.89 21.69 21.70
N PRO A 561 4.21 20.43 21.39
CA PRO A 561 4.25 19.38 22.39
C PRO A 561 5.38 19.63 23.39
N CYS A 562 5.23 19.10 24.60
CA CYS A 562 6.25 19.21 25.63
C CYS A 562 7.60 18.59 25.17
N GLU A 563 8.71 19.16 25.62
CA GLU A 563 10.06 18.75 25.21
C GLU A 563 10.88 18.08 26.33
N THR A 564 10.27 17.90 27.52
CA THR A 564 10.95 17.41 28.74
C THR A 564 10.81 15.91 28.97
N SER A 565 10.40 15.13 27.96
CA SER A 565 10.30 13.67 28.08
C SER A 565 11.64 13.06 28.47
N THR A 566 11.63 12.09 29.38
CA THR A 566 12.84 11.33 29.73
C THR A 566 13.06 10.21 28.70
N ALA A 567 14.17 9.48 28.81
CA ALA A 567 14.41 8.32 27.94
C ALA A 567 13.38 7.19 28.15
N THR A 568 12.60 7.23 29.23
CA THR A 568 11.71 6.14 29.64
C THR A 568 10.26 6.54 29.83
N GLU A 569 9.94 7.83 29.89
CA GLU A 569 8.60 8.34 30.22
C GLU A 569 8.28 9.65 29.49
N THR A 570 7.04 9.77 29.01
CA THR A 570 6.54 10.95 28.30
C THR A 570 6.32 12.13 29.26
N CYS A 571 6.53 13.34 28.77
CA CYS A 571 6.05 14.55 29.45
C CYS A 571 4.62 14.93 29.05
N ALA A 572 4.05 14.27 28.04
CA ALA A 572 2.73 14.60 27.55
C ALA A 572 1.67 14.25 28.60
N GLU A 573 0.64 15.06 28.71
CA GLU A 573 -0.46 14.78 29.63
C GLU A 573 -1.14 13.47 29.25
N ILE A 574 -1.27 12.55 30.21
CA ILE A 574 -2.01 11.31 30.02
C ILE A 574 -3.48 11.55 30.33
N ARG A 575 -4.36 11.31 29.36
CA ARG A 575 -5.81 11.51 29.49
C ARG A 575 -6.56 10.19 29.33
N ASP A 576 -7.76 10.13 29.91
CA ASP A 576 -8.64 8.98 29.80
C ASP A 576 -9.36 8.97 28.45
N GLY A 577 -9.65 7.78 27.93
CA GLY A 577 -10.47 7.59 26.74
C GLY A 577 -9.72 7.02 25.55
N LYS A 578 -10.47 6.88 24.45
CA LYS A 578 -9.97 6.41 23.16
C LYS A 578 -9.91 7.58 22.19
N ILE A 579 -8.78 7.77 21.54
CA ILE A 579 -8.57 8.82 20.54
C ILE A 579 -8.12 8.20 19.22
N TYR A 580 -8.57 8.79 18.11
CA TYR A 580 -8.17 8.41 16.76
C TYR A 580 -7.46 9.56 16.06
N VAL A 581 -6.49 9.22 15.22
CA VAL A 581 -5.61 10.15 14.51
C VAL A 581 -5.36 9.70 13.07
N ASN A 582 -4.52 10.43 12.32
CA ASN A 582 -4.14 10.09 10.93
C ASN A 582 -5.31 10.10 9.95
N ASN A 583 -6.11 11.16 9.97
CA ASN A 583 -7.22 11.35 9.03
C ASN A 583 -7.29 12.77 8.49
N GLY A 584 -7.51 12.87 7.18
CA GLY A 584 -7.87 14.09 6.49
C GLY A 584 -9.34 14.09 6.13
N PHE A 585 -10.17 14.83 6.87
CA PHE A 585 -11.60 14.85 6.58
C PHE A 585 -11.89 15.41 5.20
N TRP A 586 -11.08 16.38 4.74
CA TRP A 586 -11.17 16.88 3.37
C TRP A 586 -11.04 15.77 2.34
N ASP A 587 -10.40 14.64 2.59
CA ASP A 587 -10.41 13.51 1.65
C ASP A 587 -11.55 12.55 1.95
N THR A 588 -11.67 12.16 3.22
CA THR A 588 -12.43 10.98 3.63
C THR A 588 -13.94 11.17 3.74
N TYR A 589 -14.45 12.41 3.86
CA TYR A 589 -15.91 12.63 4.00
C TYR A 589 -16.71 12.17 2.78
N ARG A 590 -16.08 12.12 1.60
CA ARG A 590 -16.76 11.83 0.33
C ARG A 590 -17.23 10.39 0.20
N THR A 591 -16.39 9.45 0.61
CA THR A 591 -16.64 8.01 0.38
C THR A 591 -16.24 7.14 1.56
N THR A 592 -15.17 7.49 2.28
CA THR A 592 -14.64 6.69 3.37
C THR A 592 -15.56 6.68 4.60
N TRP A 593 -15.98 7.85 5.09
CA TRP A 593 -16.94 7.92 6.21
C TRP A 593 -18.32 7.33 5.86
N PRO A 594 -18.90 7.63 4.67
CA PRO A 594 -20.10 6.93 4.22
C PRO A 594 -19.94 5.40 4.18
N ALA A 595 -18.76 4.89 3.78
CA ALA A 595 -18.48 3.46 3.79
C ALA A 595 -18.40 2.90 5.22
N TYR A 596 -17.78 3.59 6.18
CA TYR A 596 -17.79 3.13 7.58
C TYR A 596 -19.20 3.11 8.18
N VAL A 597 -20.01 4.12 7.88
CA VAL A 597 -21.42 4.17 8.31
C VAL A 597 -22.21 2.98 7.77
N LEU A 598 -21.97 2.59 6.52
CA LEU A 598 -22.66 1.48 5.89
C LEU A 598 -22.15 0.11 6.34
N LEU A 599 -20.83 -0.06 6.37
CA LEU A 599 -20.18 -1.37 6.50
C LEU A 599 -19.85 -1.70 7.97
N THR A 600 -19.50 -0.70 8.78
CA THR A 600 -19.02 -0.88 10.16
C THR A 600 -19.58 0.19 11.11
N PRO A 601 -20.91 0.37 11.23
CA PRO A 601 -21.52 1.50 11.94
C PRO A 601 -21.09 1.62 13.42
N THR A 602 -20.91 0.49 14.12
CA THR A 602 -20.45 0.51 15.53
C THR A 602 -19.01 1.01 15.65
N MET A 603 -18.12 0.57 14.76
CA MET A 603 -16.75 1.08 14.70
C MET A 603 -16.73 2.55 14.28
N ALA A 604 -17.60 2.94 13.34
CA ALA A 604 -17.76 4.34 12.95
C ALA A 604 -18.12 5.21 14.18
N ALA A 605 -19.05 4.77 15.02
CA ALA A 605 -19.39 5.46 16.27
C ALA A 605 -18.19 5.63 17.21
N GLU A 606 -17.41 4.57 17.44
CA GLU A 606 -16.21 4.62 18.29
C GLU A 606 -15.17 5.59 17.72
N MET A 607 -14.92 5.54 16.41
CA MET A 607 -13.98 6.45 15.75
C MET A 607 -14.46 7.91 15.81
N ILE A 608 -15.75 8.16 15.59
CA ILE A 608 -16.35 9.50 15.74
C ILE A 608 -16.14 10.00 17.17
N ASP A 609 -16.45 9.19 18.19
CA ASP A 609 -16.29 9.60 19.59
C ASP A 609 -14.83 9.92 19.94
N GLY A 610 -13.87 9.19 19.35
CA GLY A 610 -12.45 9.51 19.52
C GLY A 610 -12.00 10.79 18.80
N PHE A 611 -12.64 11.19 17.70
CA PHE A 611 -12.44 12.54 17.15
C PHE A 611 -13.14 13.62 18.00
N VAL A 612 -14.30 13.31 18.58
CA VAL A 612 -14.99 14.20 19.54
C VAL A 612 -14.19 14.33 20.84
N GLN A 613 -13.40 13.31 21.23
CA GLN A 613 -12.43 13.41 22.32
C GLN A 613 -11.40 14.53 22.05
N GLN A 614 -10.97 14.74 20.80
CA GLN A 614 -10.11 15.88 20.45
C GLN A 614 -10.77 17.22 20.80
N TYR A 615 -12.08 17.34 20.57
CA TYR A 615 -12.84 18.53 20.97
C TYR A 615 -12.96 18.66 22.49
N ARG A 616 -13.28 17.57 23.20
CA ARG A 616 -13.38 17.58 24.67
C ARG A 616 -12.08 18.06 25.32
N ASP A 617 -10.94 17.61 24.78
CA ASP A 617 -9.65 17.82 25.41
C ASP A 617 -8.84 19.00 24.87
N GLY A 618 -8.90 19.24 23.57
CA GLY A 618 -8.17 20.30 22.86
C GLY A 618 -9.05 21.38 22.26
N GLY A 619 -10.37 21.30 22.42
CA GLY A 619 -11.33 22.33 22.05
C GLY A 619 -11.71 22.38 20.57
N TRP A 620 -11.14 21.52 19.71
CA TRP A 620 -11.44 21.46 18.27
C TRP A 620 -11.35 20.02 17.77
N ILE A 621 -12.11 19.67 16.73
CA ILE A 621 -11.84 18.47 15.95
C ILE A 621 -10.82 18.81 14.87
N SER A 622 -9.80 17.97 14.68
CA SER A 622 -8.83 18.16 13.62
C SER A 622 -9.47 18.17 12.23
N ARG A 623 -9.05 19.10 11.36
CA ARG A 623 -9.39 19.05 9.92
C ARG A 623 -8.57 17.97 9.22
N TRP A 624 -7.28 17.97 9.55
CA TRP A 624 -6.29 16.96 9.22
C TRP A 624 -5.54 16.62 10.51
N SER A 625 -5.46 15.35 10.87
CA SER A 625 -4.72 14.83 12.02
C SER A 625 -3.54 13.98 11.58
N SER A 626 -2.34 14.22 12.13
CA SER A 626 -1.16 13.35 11.92
C SER A 626 -0.02 13.56 12.93
N PRO A 627 -0.20 13.48 14.26
CA PRO A 627 -1.41 13.07 14.95
C PRO A 627 -2.23 14.26 15.48
N GLY A 628 -1.60 15.40 15.77
CA GLY A 628 -2.28 16.61 16.21
C GLY A 628 -2.86 17.43 15.05
N TYR A 629 -3.21 18.69 15.31
CA TYR A 629 -3.83 19.58 14.33
C TYR A 629 -2.86 20.01 13.23
N ALA A 630 -2.89 19.35 12.08
CA ALA A 630 -2.06 19.71 10.93
C ALA A 630 -2.77 20.77 10.06
N ASP A 631 -2.03 21.81 9.64
CA ASP A 631 -2.56 22.81 8.72
C ASP A 631 -2.45 22.34 7.26
N LEU A 632 -3.35 21.43 6.87
CA LEU A 632 -3.43 20.92 5.50
C LEU A 632 -4.88 20.90 5.00
N MET A 633 -5.04 21.14 3.70
CA MET A 633 -6.33 21.22 2.99
C MET A 633 -7.28 22.27 3.58
N VAL A 634 -8.52 22.28 3.09
CA VAL A 634 -9.56 23.25 3.44
C VAL A 634 -10.78 22.56 4.06
N GLY A 635 -11.71 23.34 4.60
CA GLY A 635 -12.98 22.84 5.13
C GLY A 635 -12.89 22.19 6.51
N THR A 636 -14.05 22.04 7.15
CA THR A 636 -14.22 21.41 8.47
C THR A 636 -15.07 20.14 8.31
N SER A 637 -14.66 19.28 7.38
CA SER A 637 -15.51 18.22 6.80
C SER A 637 -15.91 17.08 7.75
N ALA A 638 -15.42 17.10 8.99
CA ALA A 638 -15.99 16.29 10.07
C ALA A 638 -17.47 16.63 10.31
N ASN A 639 -17.85 17.90 10.14
CA ASN A 639 -19.21 18.39 10.38
C ASN A 639 -20.23 17.68 9.47
N VAL A 640 -19.97 17.63 8.16
CA VAL A 640 -20.84 16.89 7.24
C VAL A 640 -20.74 15.37 7.41
N ALA A 641 -19.54 14.83 7.64
CA ALA A 641 -19.33 13.39 7.78
C ALA A 641 -20.09 12.79 8.97
N PHE A 642 -19.99 13.44 10.13
CA PHE A 642 -20.58 12.93 11.37
C PHE A 642 -22.07 13.26 11.47
N ALA A 643 -22.52 14.37 10.87
CA ALA A 643 -23.95 14.62 10.70
C ALA A 643 -24.60 13.54 9.80
N ASP A 644 -23.97 13.20 8.67
CA ASP A 644 -24.44 12.09 7.80
C ASP A 644 -24.51 10.76 8.56
N ALA A 645 -23.49 10.45 9.35
CA ALA A 645 -23.47 9.26 10.21
C ALA A 645 -24.65 9.24 11.20
N TYR A 646 -24.88 10.35 11.92
CA TYR A 646 -25.97 10.48 12.88
C TYR A 646 -27.34 10.31 12.20
N LEU A 647 -27.56 10.97 11.06
CA LEU A 647 -28.82 10.88 10.30
C LEU A 647 -29.08 9.48 9.75
N LYS A 648 -28.04 8.67 9.56
CA LYS A 648 -28.12 7.26 9.16
C LYS A 648 -28.17 6.28 10.34
N GLY A 649 -28.30 6.78 11.57
CA GLY A 649 -28.52 5.97 12.76
C GLY A 649 -27.25 5.59 13.54
N VAL A 650 -26.09 6.14 13.19
CA VAL A 650 -24.87 5.99 13.99
C VAL A 650 -24.92 7.00 15.12
N THR A 651 -25.35 6.59 16.32
CA THR A 651 -25.56 7.50 17.46
C THR A 651 -24.72 7.18 18.69
N GLY A 652 -23.82 6.20 18.61
CA GLY A 652 -23.03 5.68 19.73
C GLY A 652 -21.84 6.56 20.15
N PHE A 653 -21.96 7.88 20.03
CA PHE A 653 -20.93 8.86 20.38
C PHE A 653 -21.55 10.05 21.12
N ASP A 654 -20.74 10.93 21.71
CA ASP A 654 -21.21 12.16 22.35
C ASP A 654 -21.70 13.20 21.32
N VAL A 655 -22.96 13.04 20.90
CA VAL A 655 -23.63 13.90 19.91
C VAL A 655 -23.69 15.35 20.38
N ARG A 656 -23.81 15.59 21.69
CA ARG A 656 -23.87 16.95 22.24
C ARG A 656 -22.54 17.66 22.09
N ALA A 657 -21.44 17.00 22.48
CA ALA A 657 -20.10 17.55 22.28
C ALA A 657 -19.79 17.73 20.79
N PHE A 658 -20.20 16.79 19.93
CA PHE A 658 -20.06 16.94 18.48
C PHE A 658 -20.82 18.18 17.97
N TYR A 659 -22.10 18.35 18.33
CA TYR A 659 -22.89 19.52 17.94
C TYR A 659 -22.21 20.85 18.32
N GLN A 660 -21.70 20.95 19.56
CA GLN A 660 -20.98 22.12 20.04
C GLN A 660 -19.70 22.39 19.25
N SER A 661 -18.97 21.33 18.88
CA SER A 661 -17.77 21.43 18.03
C SER A 661 -18.10 22.00 16.64
N ALA A 662 -19.20 21.54 16.04
CA ALA A 662 -19.62 21.96 14.71
C ALA A 662 -20.12 23.41 14.68
N LEU A 663 -20.86 23.84 15.71
CA LEU A 663 -21.19 25.25 15.92
C LEU A 663 -19.94 26.11 16.05
N LYS A 664 -18.96 25.67 16.84
CA LYS A 664 -17.70 26.39 17.05
C LYS A 664 -16.94 26.59 15.74
N ASP A 665 -16.83 25.56 14.91
CA ASP A 665 -16.23 25.64 13.57
C ASP A 665 -16.86 26.71 12.68
N ALA A 666 -18.18 26.87 12.75
CA ALA A 666 -18.93 27.74 11.85
C ALA A 666 -19.13 29.18 12.37
N THR A 667 -18.80 29.44 13.65
CA THR A 667 -19.15 30.70 14.33
C THR A 667 -18.01 31.36 15.11
N VAL A 668 -16.92 30.64 15.39
CA VAL A 668 -15.79 31.16 16.17
C VAL A 668 -14.58 31.34 15.27
N VAL A 669 -13.97 32.52 15.31
CA VAL A 669 -12.70 32.78 14.62
C VAL A 669 -11.62 31.88 15.23
N PRO A 670 -10.97 31.01 14.44
CA PRO A 670 -10.00 30.08 14.99
C PRO A 670 -8.76 30.86 15.52
N PRO A 671 -8.17 30.42 16.64
CA PRO A 671 -7.05 31.12 17.27
C PRO A 671 -5.75 31.02 16.46
N ASN A 672 -5.67 30.07 15.53
CA ASN A 672 -4.53 29.87 14.63
C ASN A 672 -4.97 29.07 13.40
N ARG A 673 -4.06 28.89 12.43
CA ARG A 673 -4.35 28.27 11.13
C ARG A 673 -4.64 26.76 11.15
N HIS A 674 -4.31 26.05 12.23
CA HIS A 674 -4.37 24.57 12.29
C HIS A 674 -5.78 24.03 12.56
N VAL A 675 -6.70 24.86 13.04
CA VAL A 675 -8.05 24.47 13.48
C VAL A 675 -9.11 25.39 12.91
N GLY A 676 -10.37 24.95 12.91
CA GLY A 676 -11.52 25.73 12.45
C GLY A 676 -11.42 26.23 11.01
N ARG A 677 -12.29 27.16 10.64
CA ARG A 677 -12.38 27.69 9.27
C ARG A 677 -11.50 28.93 9.07
N LYS A 678 -10.62 28.90 8.08
CA LYS A 678 -9.83 30.09 7.69
C LYS A 678 -10.76 31.14 7.05
N GLY A 679 -10.47 32.41 7.27
CA GLY A 679 -11.29 33.53 6.76
C GLY A 679 -12.58 33.78 7.55
N MET A 680 -12.79 33.12 8.70
CA MET A 680 -13.99 33.26 9.53
C MET A 680 -14.24 34.70 10.03
N ALA A 681 -13.18 35.51 10.18
CA ALA A 681 -13.29 36.88 10.68
C ALA A 681 -14.16 37.80 9.79
N THR A 682 -14.27 37.53 8.49
CA THR A 682 -15.08 38.33 7.56
C THR A 682 -16.20 37.52 6.89
N SER A 683 -15.99 36.23 6.64
CA SER A 683 -16.91 35.40 5.86
C SER A 683 -18.32 35.25 6.45
N ILE A 684 -18.50 35.40 7.77
CA ILE A 684 -19.85 35.43 8.39
C ILE A 684 -20.66 36.63 7.89
N PHE A 685 -20.01 37.76 7.64
CA PHE A 685 -20.66 39.00 7.17
C PHE A 685 -20.75 39.05 5.65
N ASP A 686 -19.73 38.56 4.96
CA ASP A 686 -19.66 38.58 3.50
C ASP A 686 -20.55 37.51 2.85
N GLY A 687 -20.88 36.44 3.57
CA GLY A 687 -21.59 35.26 3.04
C GLY A 687 -20.68 34.30 2.24
N TYR A 688 -19.39 34.60 2.14
CA TYR A 688 -18.39 33.75 1.48
C TYR A 688 -16.99 34.01 2.04
N THR A 689 -16.07 33.06 1.84
CA THR A 689 -14.65 33.27 2.16
C THR A 689 -13.96 34.01 1.02
N ASN A 690 -13.46 35.22 1.29
CA ASN A 690 -12.80 36.07 0.32
C ASN A 690 -11.47 35.47 -0.22
N THR A 691 -11.09 35.81 -1.45
CA THR A 691 -9.82 35.44 -2.10
C THR A 691 -8.57 35.99 -1.41
N ASP A 692 -8.69 36.97 -0.51
CA ASP A 692 -7.63 37.38 0.40
C ASP A 692 -7.20 36.24 1.33
N THR A 693 -8.11 35.29 1.60
CA THR A 693 -7.77 33.98 2.17
C THR A 693 -7.29 33.07 1.04
N ARG A 694 -6.06 32.55 1.15
CA ARG A 694 -5.55 31.53 0.24
C ARG A 694 -6.55 30.37 0.11
N GLU A 695 -6.86 29.98 -1.12
CA GLU A 695 -7.88 28.96 -1.46
C GLU A 695 -9.32 29.36 -1.04
N GLY A 696 -9.61 30.68 -0.98
CA GLY A 696 -10.88 31.22 -0.49
C GLY A 696 -12.13 30.64 -1.15
N LEU A 697 -12.13 30.40 -2.47
CA LEU A 697 -13.24 29.74 -3.16
C LEU A 697 -13.50 28.33 -2.59
N SER A 698 -12.45 27.53 -2.40
CA SER A 698 -12.57 26.18 -1.83
C SER A 698 -13.03 26.22 -0.38
N TRP A 699 -12.53 27.18 0.41
CA TRP A 699 -13.00 27.41 1.78
C TRP A 699 -14.48 27.78 1.84
N ALA A 700 -14.97 28.60 0.91
CA ALA A 700 -16.38 28.96 0.83
C ALA A 700 -17.24 27.74 0.51
N LEU A 701 -16.91 27.01 -0.57
CA LEU A 701 -17.67 25.83 -1.00
C LEU A 701 -17.72 24.73 0.05
N GLU A 702 -16.58 24.40 0.67
CA GLU A 702 -16.55 23.43 1.77
C GLU A 702 -17.28 23.97 3.00
N GLY A 703 -17.26 25.29 3.25
CA GLY A 703 -18.06 25.94 4.28
C GLY A 703 -19.56 25.65 4.12
N TYR A 704 -20.11 25.86 2.93
CA TYR A 704 -21.54 25.62 2.64
C TYR A 704 -21.95 24.17 2.82
N ILE A 705 -21.11 23.22 2.39
CA ILE A 705 -21.36 21.78 2.58
C ILE A 705 -21.41 21.44 4.08
N ASN A 706 -20.50 22.03 4.86
CA ASN A 706 -20.44 21.81 6.30
C ASN A 706 -21.59 22.49 7.05
N ASP A 707 -22.01 23.68 6.63
CA ASP A 707 -23.19 24.36 7.17
C ASP A 707 -24.46 23.57 6.89
N PHE A 708 -24.60 22.98 5.70
CA PHE A 708 -25.68 22.04 5.42
C PHE A 708 -25.67 20.83 6.37
N GLY A 709 -24.51 20.22 6.63
CA GLY A 709 -24.37 19.13 7.60
C GLY A 709 -24.84 19.53 9.01
N ILE A 710 -24.41 20.70 9.48
CA ILE A 710 -24.83 21.27 10.77
C ILE A 710 -26.34 21.50 10.79
N ALA A 711 -26.89 22.10 9.74
CA ALA A 711 -28.32 22.37 9.63
C ALA A 711 -29.14 21.08 9.73
N MET A 712 -28.74 20.03 9.02
CA MET A 712 -29.46 18.76 9.03
C MET A 712 -29.36 18.03 10.37
N LEU A 713 -28.21 18.10 11.06
CA LEU A 713 -28.08 17.61 12.42
C LEU A 713 -28.99 18.38 13.39
N ALA A 714 -28.97 19.71 13.33
CA ALA A 714 -29.80 20.57 14.18
C ALA A 714 -31.29 20.26 13.98
N LYS A 715 -31.73 20.10 12.73
CA LYS A 715 -33.11 19.70 12.42
C LYS A 715 -33.49 18.37 13.09
N ALA A 716 -32.64 17.34 12.94
CA ALA A 716 -32.92 16.03 13.52
C ALA A 716 -32.98 16.08 15.07
N LEU A 717 -32.11 16.88 15.69
CA LEU A 717 -32.12 17.09 17.14
C LEU A 717 -33.34 17.89 17.61
N ALA A 718 -33.79 18.89 16.84
CA ALA A 718 -35.04 19.62 17.11
C ALA A 718 -36.26 18.69 17.05
N GLU A 719 -36.31 17.79 16.06
CA GLU A 719 -37.39 16.81 15.90
C GLU A 719 -37.43 15.78 17.05
N LYS A 720 -36.26 15.42 17.62
CA LYS A 720 -36.18 14.57 18.82
C LYS A 720 -36.81 15.25 20.04
N ASN A 721 -36.72 16.58 20.13
CA ASN A 721 -37.29 17.41 21.20
C ASN A 721 -37.00 16.87 22.60
N ASP A 722 -35.72 16.62 22.89
CA ASP A 722 -35.25 16.03 24.14
C ASP A 722 -35.27 17.10 25.26
N PRO A 723 -36.18 17.02 26.25
CA PRO A 723 -36.29 18.07 27.27
C PRO A 723 -35.08 18.10 28.22
N ASP A 724 -34.30 17.03 28.27
CA ASP A 724 -33.09 16.93 29.11
C ASP A 724 -31.83 17.44 28.37
N ASP A 725 -31.96 17.81 27.09
CA ASP A 725 -30.91 18.50 26.37
C ASP A 725 -31.02 20.03 26.52
N PRO A 726 -30.05 20.69 27.18
CA PRO A 726 -30.08 22.15 27.34
C PRO A 726 -29.98 22.91 26.01
N TYR A 727 -29.61 22.25 24.91
CA TYR A 727 -29.53 22.86 23.59
C TYR A 727 -30.85 22.78 22.78
N THR A 728 -31.85 22.03 23.27
CA THR A 728 -33.16 21.87 22.59
C THR A 728 -33.80 23.19 22.13
N PRO A 729 -33.77 24.28 22.92
CA PRO A 729 -34.34 25.57 22.49
C PRO A 729 -33.64 26.22 21.27
N TYR A 730 -32.40 25.81 20.93
CA TYR A 730 -31.59 26.45 19.88
C TYR A 730 -31.61 25.69 18.55
N TYR A 731 -31.89 24.38 18.56
CA TYR A 731 -31.77 23.54 17.37
C TYR A 731 -32.59 24.03 16.17
N GLU A 732 -33.83 24.48 16.40
CA GLU A 732 -34.68 25.00 15.32
C GLU A 732 -34.14 26.32 14.73
N SER A 733 -33.58 27.20 15.57
CA SER A 733 -32.96 28.44 15.08
C SER A 733 -31.66 28.16 14.33
N ASP A 734 -30.85 27.24 14.83
CA ASP A 734 -29.58 26.86 14.20
C ASP A 734 -29.82 26.16 12.86
N TYR A 735 -30.81 25.27 12.78
CA TYR A 735 -31.24 24.68 11.51
C TYR A 735 -31.53 25.75 10.45
N ARG A 736 -32.37 26.74 10.78
CA ARG A 736 -32.74 27.82 9.84
C ARG A 736 -31.55 28.70 9.49
N TYR A 737 -30.69 29.01 10.45
CA TYR A 737 -29.52 29.84 10.25
C TYR A 737 -28.55 29.19 9.27
N PHE A 738 -28.10 27.96 9.53
CA PHE A 738 -27.12 27.29 8.68
C PHE A 738 -27.67 26.86 7.33
N LEU A 739 -28.99 26.61 7.21
CA LEU A 739 -29.62 26.35 5.91
C LEU A 739 -29.64 27.58 5.00
N SER A 740 -29.62 28.79 5.59
CA SER A 740 -29.68 30.05 4.84
C SER A 740 -28.33 30.61 4.40
N ARG A 741 -27.23 29.99 4.83
CA ARG A 741 -25.86 30.47 4.62
C ARG A 741 -25.16 29.90 3.40
#